data_AF-A0A2V8GJS8-F1
#
_entry.id   AF-A0A2V8GJS8-F1
#
_cell.length_a   1.000
_cell.length_b   1.000
_cell.length_c   1.000
_cell.angle_alpha   90.00
_cell.angle_beta   90.00
_cell.angle_gamma   90.00
#
_symmetry.space_group_name_H-M   'P 1'
#
loop_
_entity.id
_entity.type
_entity.pdbx_description
1 polymer ?
#
loop_
_entity_poly.entity_id
_entity_poly.type
_entity_poly.pdbx_seq_one_letter_code
_entity_poly.pdbx_strand_id
1 'polypeptide(L)'
;RYEFGIFDQELRDGWQLEVADQWLRLGNPWEIGRPDIRFDVQLGGHTEPYHDSEGRYRVRWIPDYVVQGTPYDTAILGFGVQTANLLRLWKAEAKRSFDFRLFSAGDFYGAVHDKVESENITKVLYPNDEPVQGRELRLKQQYFFVSCSLQDMIRLYLQREQTLDRFHEKFAVQLNDTHPSLAIPELMRLLVDEHLFDWDTAWSIAERTFGYTNHTLLSEALERWPLGLITRVLPRHVEIIYGINQRFLNKVRLRFPNDEDKVRRLSLIDESGARYVRMAYLACVGSHAINGVAKLHTRLLEEEVLPDFFEMVPEKFSNKTNGVSQRRFLLLANSRLARLITDAIGSGWIKNLEDLRKLEPFALDAAFRERWRQVKHANKTDLAAHIERVTGLVVDPASLFDVHVKRIHEYKRQHLNILHVVTLYNRLKRDRFLDITPRTVIFGGKAAPGYFMAKLIIKLINSVADTVDRDPDMQGRLKVVFIPDFNVQNAQRIYPAAELSEQISTAGKEASGTGNMKMSMNGALTIGTLDGANIEIREEVGAENFFLFGITTEEVADLSRRGYRPRAIYDSNEELREAIDSIASGAFSPQQPDLFRPLIESLLYNDPFMVLRDYQAYIDCQKMVDRSYADRERWTTMSILNAARIGKFSSDRAIREYCRDIWNIPVDQAPPT
;
A
#
# COMPACT_ATOMS: atom_id res chain seq x y z
N ARG A 1 -11.66 10.76 -8.26
CA ARG A 1 -12.33 9.87 -9.24
C ARG A 1 -11.42 9.75 -10.47
N TYR A 2 -10.38 8.93 -10.40
CA TYR A 2 -9.39 8.81 -11.49
C TYR A 2 -10.01 8.12 -12.70
N GLU A 3 -9.95 8.76 -13.87
CA GLU A 3 -10.55 8.25 -15.11
C GLU A 3 -9.87 6.98 -15.62
N PHE A 4 -8.55 6.88 -15.44
CA PHE A 4 -7.72 5.81 -15.98
C PHE A 4 -7.00 4.97 -14.93
N GLY A 5 -7.47 5.00 -13.68
CA GLY A 5 -6.86 4.25 -12.58
C GLY A 5 -5.36 4.58 -12.44
N ILE A 6 -4.54 3.53 -12.27
CA ILE A 6 -3.07 3.63 -12.39
C ILE A 6 -2.66 3.27 -13.82
N PHE A 7 -2.92 2.02 -14.23
CA PHE A 7 -2.87 1.48 -15.60
C PHE A 7 -3.32 0.01 -15.58
N ASP A 8 -3.78 -0.51 -16.71
CA ASP A 8 -3.89 -1.94 -16.98
C ASP A 8 -2.53 -2.49 -17.41
N GLN A 9 -2.15 -3.62 -16.83
CA GLN A 9 -0.86 -4.26 -17.11
C GLN A 9 -1.01 -5.31 -18.21
N GLU A 10 -0.34 -5.10 -19.33
CA GLU A 10 -0.11 -6.15 -20.33
C GLU A 10 1.32 -6.69 -20.21
N LEU A 11 1.51 -7.94 -20.64
CA LEU A 11 2.82 -8.52 -20.82
C LEU A 11 3.10 -8.67 -22.31
N ARG A 12 4.15 -8.02 -22.80
CA ARG A 12 4.61 -8.12 -24.20
C ARG A 12 6.08 -8.50 -24.20
N ASP A 13 6.41 -9.61 -24.85
CA ASP A 13 7.77 -10.17 -24.87
C ASP A 13 8.36 -10.34 -23.46
N GLY A 14 7.51 -10.67 -22.48
CA GLY A 14 7.84 -10.80 -21.06
C GLY A 14 8.01 -9.48 -20.29
N TRP A 15 7.91 -8.32 -20.94
CA TRP A 15 7.94 -7.00 -20.30
C TRP A 15 6.56 -6.52 -19.90
N GLN A 16 6.51 -5.77 -18.81
CA GLN A 16 5.33 -4.98 -18.46
C GLN A 16 5.14 -3.82 -19.45
N LEU A 17 3.95 -3.73 -20.02
CA LEU A 17 3.43 -2.59 -20.77
C LEU A 17 2.25 -1.98 -20.01
N GLU A 18 2.27 -0.65 -19.87
CA GLU A 18 1.21 0.13 -19.23
C GLU A 18 0.18 0.57 -20.28
N VAL A 19 -1.08 0.17 -20.10
CA VAL A 19 -2.21 0.57 -20.94
C VAL A 19 -3.24 1.33 -20.10
N ALA A 20 -3.99 2.26 -20.70
CA ALA A 20 -4.99 3.03 -19.97
C ALA A 20 -6.14 2.14 -19.46
N ASP A 21 -6.41 2.15 -18.14
CA ASP A 21 -7.54 1.43 -17.51
C ASP A 21 -8.84 2.22 -17.72
N GLN A 22 -9.64 1.84 -18.72
CA GLN A 22 -10.84 2.58 -19.11
C GLN A 22 -12.11 2.20 -18.31
N TRP A 23 -11.99 1.94 -16.99
CA TRP A 23 -13.11 1.47 -16.16
C TRP A 23 -14.35 2.39 -16.14
N LEU A 24 -14.20 3.68 -16.48
CA LEU A 24 -15.30 4.66 -16.54
C LEU A 24 -15.88 4.88 -17.94
N ARG A 25 -15.39 4.20 -18.98
CA ARG A 25 -15.80 4.44 -20.38
C ARG A 25 -17.31 4.28 -20.60
N LEU A 26 -17.92 3.31 -19.93
CA LEU A 26 -19.37 3.04 -20.02
C LEU A 26 -20.15 3.65 -18.85
N GLY A 27 -19.52 4.54 -18.08
CA GLY A 27 -20.01 4.99 -16.78
C GLY A 27 -19.82 3.95 -15.67
N ASN A 28 -20.24 4.31 -14.46
CA ASN A 28 -20.25 3.42 -13.31
C ASN A 28 -21.68 3.36 -12.74
N PRO A 29 -22.37 2.21 -12.79
CA PRO A 29 -23.76 2.13 -12.35
C PRO A 29 -23.95 2.28 -10.83
N TRP A 30 -22.86 2.19 -10.05
CA TRP A 30 -22.89 2.28 -8.58
C TRP A 30 -22.67 3.70 -8.05
N GLU A 31 -22.22 4.63 -8.88
CA GLU A 31 -21.95 5.99 -8.46
C GLU A 31 -23.14 6.91 -8.75
N ILE A 32 -23.31 7.91 -7.91
CA ILE A 32 -24.32 8.94 -8.08
C ILE A 32 -23.61 10.29 -8.10
N GLY A 33 -23.57 10.93 -9.27
CA GLY A 33 -23.05 12.29 -9.40
C GLY A 33 -23.91 13.29 -8.64
N ARG A 34 -23.28 14.33 -8.10
CA ARG A 34 -23.92 15.46 -7.40
C ARG A 34 -23.51 16.79 -8.04
N PRO A 35 -23.90 17.05 -9.32
CA PRO A 35 -23.45 18.23 -10.06
C PRO A 35 -23.97 19.57 -9.48
N ASP A 36 -24.95 19.51 -8.58
CA ASP A 36 -25.48 20.60 -7.76
C ASP A 36 -24.53 21.02 -6.63
N ILE A 37 -23.62 20.15 -6.22
CA ILE A 37 -22.57 20.42 -5.24
C ILE A 37 -21.27 20.63 -5.99
N ARG A 38 -20.70 21.84 -5.91
CA ARG A 38 -19.40 22.16 -6.52
C ARG A 38 -18.57 23.01 -5.57
N PHE A 39 -17.28 22.72 -5.52
CA PHE A 39 -16.32 23.47 -4.73
C PHE A 39 -15.26 24.07 -5.63
N ASP A 40 -15.01 25.36 -5.46
CA ASP A 40 -13.93 26.04 -6.16
C ASP A 40 -12.63 25.76 -5.40
N VAL A 41 -11.61 25.33 -6.14
CA VAL A 41 -10.26 25.04 -5.64
C VAL A 41 -9.29 25.99 -6.33
N GLN A 42 -8.72 26.88 -5.55
CA GLN A 42 -7.82 27.94 -5.99
C GLN A 42 -6.40 27.38 -6.21
N LEU A 43 -5.67 27.84 -7.22
CA LEU A 43 -4.30 27.43 -7.50
C LEU A 43 -3.47 28.62 -8.03
N GLY A 44 -2.19 28.66 -7.68
CA GLY A 44 -1.26 29.69 -8.15
C GLY A 44 -1.50 31.05 -7.51
N GLY A 45 -1.04 32.10 -8.18
CA GLY A 45 -1.31 33.50 -7.85
C GLY A 45 -0.47 34.04 -6.70
N HIS A 46 -1.03 34.97 -5.95
CA HIS A 46 -0.34 35.71 -4.89
C HIS A 46 -1.24 36.07 -3.71
N THR A 47 -0.64 36.47 -2.59
CA THR A 47 -1.32 36.91 -1.38
C THR A 47 -1.22 38.42 -1.19
N GLU A 48 -2.28 39.03 -0.68
CA GLU A 48 -2.33 40.46 -0.37
C GLU A 48 -2.77 40.68 1.09
N PRO A 49 -1.95 41.35 1.92
CA PRO A 49 -2.36 41.71 3.27
C PRO A 49 -3.31 42.90 3.26
N TYR A 50 -4.31 42.88 4.15
CA TYR A 50 -5.23 44.00 4.37
C TYR A 50 -5.71 44.05 5.82
N HIS A 51 -6.34 45.15 6.22
CA HIS A 51 -7.07 45.23 7.49
C HIS A 51 -8.56 45.21 7.21
N ASP A 52 -9.31 44.40 7.96
CA ASP A 52 -10.77 44.37 7.85
C ASP A 52 -11.41 45.62 8.49
N SER A 53 -12.74 45.71 8.44
CA SER A 53 -13.50 46.84 9.01
C SER A 53 -13.33 47.02 10.53
N GLU A 54 -12.82 46.00 11.23
CA GLU A 54 -12.53 46.02 12.67
C GLU A 54 -11.03 46.29 12.94
N GLY A 55 -10.23 46.56 11.90
CA GLY A 55 -8.80 46.82 12.01
C GLY A 55 -7.95 45.58 12.26
N ARG A 56 -8.49 44.36 12.05
CA ARG A 56 -7.73 43.11 12.21
C ARG A 56 -6.92 42.82 10.96
N TYR A 57 -5.68 42.36 11.13
CA TYR A 57 -4.84 41.90 10.03
C TYR A 57 -5.45 40.65 9.37
N ARG A 58 -5.59 40.69 8.05
CA ARG A 58 -6.11 39.62 7.21
C ARG A 58 -5.24 39.46 5.97
N VAL A 59 -5.33 38.30 5.34
CA VAL A 59 -4.66 38.01 4.07
C VAL A 59 -5.70 37.50 3.10
N ARG A 60 -5.71 38.04 1.89
CA ARG A 60 -6.51 37.54 0.77
C ARG A 60 -5.61 36.80 -0.20
N TRP A 61 -6.04 35.62 -0.64
CA TRP A 61 -5.40 34.90 -1.74
C TRP A 61 -6.10 35.25 -3.06
N ILE A 62 -5.31 35.72 -4.03
CA ILE A 62 -5.76 35.96 -5.41
C ILE A 62 -5.14 34.85 -6.27
N PRO A 63 -5.92 33.85 -6.71
CA PRO A 63 -5.39 32.73 -7.49
C PRO A 63 -5.18 33.11 -8.95
N ASP A 64 -4.21 32.45 -9.60
CA ASP A 64 -4.05 32.52 -11.06
C ASP A 64 -5.16 31.74 -11.77
N TYR A 65 -5.61 30.64 -11.17
CA TYR A 65 -6.54 29.71 -11.80
C TYR A 65 -7.39 28.96 -10.75
N VAL A 66 -8.60 28.53 -11.15
CA VAL A 66 -9.58 27.87 -10.27
C VAL A 66 -10.13 26.60 -10.94
N VAL A 67 -10.01 25.47 -10.24
CA VAL A 67 -10.59 24.17 -10.60
C VAL A 67 -11.93 24.02 -9.88
N GLN A 68 -12.93 23.38 -10.50
CA GLN A 68 -14.14 22.94 -9.81
C GLN A 68 -14.07 21.46 -9.44
N GLY A 69 -14.41 21.14 -8.19
CA GLY A 69 -14.57 19.78 -7.71
C GLY A 69 -16.03 19.36 -7.63
N THR A 70 -16.39 18.33 -8.39
CA THR A 70 -17.74 17.74 -8.40
C THR A 70 -17.71 16.37 -7.70
N PRO A 71 -18.57 16.10 -6.70
CA PRO A 71 -18.60 14.82 -6.00
C PRO A 71 -19.37 13.73 -6.76
N TYR A 72 -18.87 12.51 -6.65
CA TYR A 72 -19.51 11.27 -7.08
C TYR A 72 -19.55 10.30 -5.90
N ASP A 73 -20.75 9.92 -5.48
CA ASP A 73 -20.95 9.10 -4.29
C ASP A 73 -21.18 7.64 -4.66
N THR A 74 -20.46 6.72 -4.02
CA THR A 74 -20.73 5.27 -4.08
C THR A 74 -21.15 4.79 -2.69
N ALA A 75 -22.27 4.07 -2.61
CA ALA A 75 -22.74 3.49 -1.35
C ALA A 75 -21.84 2.32 -0.91
N ILE A 76 -21.39 2.35 0.34
CA ILE A 76 -20.59 1.31 0.98
C ILE A 76 -21.47 0.60 2.01
N LEU A 77 -21.92 -0.61 1.66
CA LEU A 77 -22.88 -1.37 2.44
C LEU A 77 -22.19 -2.15 3.57
N GLY A 78 -22.75 -2.05 4.78
CA GLY A 78 -22.34 -2.88 5.91
C GLY A 78 -22.96 -4.28 5.84
N PHE A 79 -22.31 -5.27 6.47
CA PHE A 79 -22.82 -6.63 6.49
C PHE A 79 -23.96 -6.79 7.51
N GLY A 80 -25.18 -7.06 7.03
CA GLY A 80 -26.34 -7.34 7.88
C GLY A 80 -26.83 -6.13 8.67
N VAL A 81 -26.66 -4.92 8.14
CA VAL A 81 -27.19 -3.66 8.68
C VAL A 81 -28.03 -2.94 7.63
N GLN A 82 -28.87 -2.00 8.07
CA GLN A 82 -29.75 -1.21 7.20
C GLN A 82 -29.16 0.15 6.79
N THR A 83 -27.96 0.47 7.27
CA THR A 83 -27.26 1.72 6.95
C THR A 83 -26.22 1.52 5.85
N ALA A 84 -25.98 2.59 5.08
CA ALA A 84 -24.93 2.65 4.09
C ALA A 84 -24.04 3.88 4.37
N ASN A 85 -22.73 3.67 4.33
CA ASN A 85 -21.77 4.78 4.32
C ASN A 85 -21.54 5.24 2.87
N LEU A 86 -20.87 6.37 2.68
CA LEU A 86 -20.56 6.91 1.36
C LEU A 86 -19.05 6.93 1.13
N LEU A 87 -18.63 6.44 -0.04
CA LEU A 87 -17.34 6.76 -0.63
C LEU A 87 -17.56 7.90 -1.62
N ARG A 88 -17.09 9.10 -1.28
CA ARG A 88 -17.16 10.28 -2.13
C ARG A 88 -15.86 10.43 -2.91
N LEU A 89 -15.96 10.47 -4.24
CA LEU A 89 -14.83 10.66 -5.15
C LEU A 89 -14.99 11.97 -5.92
N TRP A 90 -13.96 12.83 -5.85
CA TRP A 90 -13.96 14.12 -6.54
C TRP A 90 -13.53 14.00 -8.00
N LYS A 91 -14.26 14.65 -8.90
CA LYS A 91 -13.89 14.86 -10.30
C LYS A 91 -13.50 16.32 -10.49
N ALA A 92 -12.34 16.57 -11.09
CA ALA A 92 -11.89 17.91 -11.44
C ALA A 92 -12.50 18.34 -12.78
N GLU A 93 -13.05 19.54 -12.82
CA GLU A 93 -13.69 20.15 -13.99
C GLU A 93 -13.26 21.62 -14.11
N ALA A 94 -13.20 22.15 -15.33
CA ALA A 94 -12.96 23.57 -15.52
C ALA A 94 -14.16 24.40 -15.11
N LYS A 95 -13.92 25.49 -14.39
CA LYS A 95 -14.95 26.50 -14.08
C LYS A 95 -15.55 27.12 -15.34
N ARG A 96 -14.73 27.27 -16.38
CA ARG A 96 -15.16 27.63 -17.74
C ARG A 96 -14.60 26.60 -18.72
N SER A 97 -15.47 25.75 -19.26
CA SER A 97 -15.06 24.63 -20.12
C SER A 97 -14.76 25.02 -21.57
N PHE A 98 -15.08 26.25 -21.98
CA PHE A 98 -14.92 26.72 -23.36
C PHE A 98 -14.85 28.26 -23.47
N ASP A 99 -13.87 28.79 -24.22
CA ASP A 99 -13.85 30.20 -24.65
C ASP A 99 -14.28 30.37 -26.11
N PHE A 100 -15.52 30.82 -26.30
CA PHE A 100 -16.09 31.13 -27.62
C PHE A 100 -15.28 32.15 -28.42
N ARG A 101 -14.59 33.09 -27.76
CA ARG A 101 -13.82 34.13 -28.46
C ARG A 101 -12.58 33.55 -29.12
N LEU A 102 -11.83 32.71 -28.40
CA LEU A 102 -10.65 32.02 -28.93
C LEU A 102 -11.05 31.04 -30.05
N PHE A 103 -12.14 30.30 -29.85
CA PHE A 103 -12.66 29.39 -30.87
C PHE A 103 -13.06 30.13 -32.16
N SER A 104 -13.77 31.26 -32.02
CA SER A 104 -14.19 32.08 -33.16
C SER A 104 -13.00 32.74 -33.87
N ALA A 105 -11.89 32.93 -33.16
CA ALA A 105 -10.62 33.43 -33.72
C ALA A 105 -9.74 32.33 -34.34
N GLY A 106 -10.19 31.07 -34.36
CA GLY A 106 -9.47 29.92 -34.93
C GLY A 106 -8.47 29.24 -33.99
N ASP A 107 -8.35 29.70 -32.73
CA ASP A 107 -7.53 29.05 -31.70
C ASP A 107 -8.33 27.97 -30.96
N PHE A 108 -8.47 26.81 -31.63
CA PHE A 108 -9.23 25.69 -31.10
C PHE A 108 -8.61 25.06 -29.85
N TYR A 109 -7.27 25.08 -29.74
CA TYR A 109 -6.56 24.52 -28.58
C TYR A 109 -6.67 25.46 -27.37
N GLY A 110 -6.47 26.76 -27.55
CA GLY A 110 -6.66 27.76 -26.50
C GLY A 110 -8.10 27.79 -25.98
N ALA A 111 -9.09 27.59 -26.87
CA ALA A 111 -10.50 27.54 -26.49
C ALA A 111 -10.87 26.45 -25.47
N VAL A 112 -10.06 25.39 -25.34
CA VAL A 112 -10.28 24.26 -24.43
C VAL A 112 -9.12 24.02 -23.44
N HIS A 113 -8.12 24.90 -23.42
CA HIS A 113 -6.89 24.71 -22.63
C HIS A 113 -7.19 24.54 -21.14
N ASP A 114 -7.98 25.46 -20.56
CA ASP A 114 -8.39 25.41 -19.15
C ASP A 114 -9.07 24.09 -18.81
N LYS A 115 -9.91 23.57 -19.72
CA LYS A 115 -10.58 22.28 -19.57
C LYS A 115 -9.57 21.14 -19.43
N VAL A 116 -8.58 21.08 -20.32
CA VAL A 116 -7.55 20.04 -20.31
C VAL A 116 -6.72 20.09 -19.02
N GLU A 117 -6.25 21.29 -18.62
CA GLU A 117 -5.46 21.45 -17.40
C GLU A 117 -6.24 21.05 -16.14
N SER A 118 -7.51 21.45 -16.05
CA SER A 118 -8.39 21.09 -14.93
C SER A 118 -8.57 19.58 -14.81
N GLU A 119 -8.93 18.94 -15.92
CA GLU A 119 -9.33 17.53 -15.92
C GLU A 119 -8.15 16.59 -15.67
N ASN A 120 -6.92 17.02 -16.02
CA ASN A 120 -5.67 16.26 -15.77
C ASN A 120 -5.49 15.86 -14.31
N ILE A 121 -5.97 16.68 -13.37
CA ILE A 121 -5.93 16.40 -11.93
C ILE A 121 -6.58 15.05 -11.61
N THR A 122 -7.68 14.68 -12.28
CA THR A 122 -8.38 13.41 -12.03
C THR A 122 -8.27 12.41 -13.17
N LYS A 123 -7.23 12.47 -14.01
CA LYS A 123 -6.99 11.47 -15.07
C LYS A 123 -6.37 10.18 -14.52
N VAL A 124 -5.18 10.28 -13.92
CA VAL A 124 -4.34 9.12 -13.55
C VAL A 124 -3.91 9.23 -12.08
N LEU A 125 -3.92 8.10 -11.37
CA LEU A 125 -3.39 7.95 -10.01
C LEU A 125 -1.87 7.74 -10.07
N TYR A 126 -1.13 8.50 -9.26
CA TYR A 126 0.34 8.49 -9.19
C TYR A 126 1.00 8.70 -10.57
N PRO A 127 0.78 9.87 -11.21
CA PRO A 127 1.47 10.21 -12.45
C PRO A 127 2.99 10.18 -12.24
N ASN A 128 3.76 9.90 -13.31
CA ASN A 128 5.22 9.93 -13.25
C ASN A 128 5.70 11.32 -12.78
N ASP A 129 6.42 11.35 -11.67
CA ASP A 129 6.88 12.56 -10.98
C ASP A 129 8.42 12.72 -11.01
N GLU A 130 9.11 12.01 -11.90
CA GLU A 130 10.49 12.35 -12.26
C GLU A 130 10.58 13.76 -12.88
N PRO A 131 9.72 14.15 -13.84
CA PRO A 131 9.70 15.51 -14.38
C PRO A 131 9.03 16.50 -13.42
N VAL A 132 9.43 17.77 -13.50
CA VAL A 132 8.88 18.86 -12.66
C VAL A 132 7.36 19.01 -12.83
N GLN A 133 6.86 18.85 -14.06
CA GLN A 133 5.43 18.92 -14.38
C GLN A 133 4.64 17.80 -13.68
N GLY A 134 5.22 16.60 -13.58
CA GLY A 134 4.62 15.47 -12.87
C GLY A 134 4.51 15.71 -11.37
N ARG A 135 5.57 16.28 -10.77
CA ARG A 135 5.57 16.73 -9.37
C ARG A 135 4.50 17.78 -9.10
N GLU A 136 4.41 18.79 -9.98
CA GLU A 136 3.39 19.83 -9.88
C GLU A 136 1.98 19.25 -9.97
N LEU A 137 1.72 18.35 -10.91
CA LEU A 137 0.43 17.67 -11.04
C LEU A 137 0.08 16.88 -9.77
N ARG A 138 1.02 16.11 -9.22
CA ARG A 138 0.82 15.34 -7.98
C ARG A 138 0.49 16.28 -6.79
N LEU A 139 1.15 17.42 -6.68
CA LEU A 139 0.82 18.44 -5.66
C LEU A 139 -0.59 19.01 -5.86
N LYS A 140 -0.96 19.37 -7.09
CA LYS A 140 -2.32 19.84 -7.44
C LYS A 140 -3.38 18.78 -7.12
N GLN A 141 -3.10 17.49 -7.39
CA GLN A 141 -3.98 16.36 -7.04
C GLN A 141 -4.25 16.27 -5.54
N GLN A 142 -3.20 16.30 -4.73
CA GLN A 142 -3.30 16.23 -3.28
C GLN A 142 -4.09 17.43 -2.74
N TYR A 143 -3.76 18.64 -3.17
CA TYR A 143 -4.45 19.85 -2.73
C TYR A 143 -5.93 19.86 -3.14
N PHE A 144 -6.22 19.53 -4.40
CA PHE A 144 -7.59 19.43 -4.90
C PHE A 144 -8.44 18.47 -4.07
N PHE A 145 -7.89 17.29 -3.75
CA PHE A 145 -8.58 16.30 -2.93
C PHE A 145 -8.90 16.82 -1.53
N VAL A 146 -7.93 17.43 -0.84
CA VAL A 146 -8.13 17.89 0.54
C VAL A 146 -9.04 19.12 0.62
N SER A 147 -8.91 20.07 -0.32
CA SER A 147 -9.75 21.28 -0.32
C SER A 147 -11.21 20.94 -0.60
N CYS A 148 -11.51 20.11 -1.62
CA CYS A 148 -12.89 19.68 -1.88
C CYS A 148 -13.50 18.96 -0.67
N SER A 149 -12.73 18.07 -0.04
CA SER A 149 -13.20 17.27 1.10
C SER A 149 -13.50 18.15 2.31
N LEU A 150 -12.62 19.08 2.66
CA LEU A 150 -12.83 19.98 3.80
C LEU A 150 -13.98 20.97 3.58
N GLN A 151 -14.07 21.56 2.38
CA GLN A 151 -15.19 22.45 2.04
C GLN A 151 -16.53 21.72 2.12
N ASP A 152 -16.59 20.45 1.69
CA ASP A 152 -17.80 19.64 1.82
C ASP A 152 -18.15 19.26 3.25
N MET A 153 -17.15 18.95 4.08
CA MET A 153 -17.35 18.70 5.51
C MET A 153 -17.88 19.96 6.21
N ILE A 154 -17.33 21.13 5.92
CA ILE A 154 -17.81 22.43 6.43
C ILE A 154 -19.25 22.68 5.96
N ARG A 155 -19.55 22.46 4.67
CA ARG A 155 -20.92 22.59 4.13
C ARG A 155 -21.90 21.69 4.90
N LEU A 156 -21.55 20.43 5.14
CA LEU A 156 -22.39 19.49 5.89
C LEU A 156 -22.55 19.91 7.36
N TYR A 157 -21.48 20.41 7.98
CA TYR A 157 -21.52 20.91 9.35
C TYR A 157 -22.48 22.10 9.51
N LEU A 158 -22.36 23.08 8.61
CA LEU A 158 -23.15 24.32 8.62
C LEU A 158 -24.64 24.12 8.25
N GLN A 159 -25.03 22.92 7.81
CA GLN A 159 -26.46 22.58 7.68
C GLN A 159 -27.14 22.39 9.04
N ARG A 160 -26.38 22.18 10.12
CA ARG A 160 -26.90 21.87 11.46
C ARG A 160 -26.44 22.87 12.52
N GLU A 161 -25.22 23.37 12.37
CA GLU A 161 -24.56 24.24 13.35
C GLU A 161 -24.31 25.62 12.74
N GLN A 162 -24.19 26.66 13.58
CA GLN A 162 -24.01 28.04 13.10
C GLN A 162 -22.54 28.46 12.97
N THR A 163 -21.65 27.88 13.80
CA THR A 163 -20.24 28.26 13.93
C THR A 163 -19.34 27.03 13.93
N LEU A 164 -18.10 27.14 13.43
CA LEU A 164 -17.18 26.00 13.29
C LEU A 164 -16.32 25.71 14.53
N ASP A 165 -16.59 26.36 15.67
CA ASP A 165 -15.82 26.25 16.91
C ASP A 165 -15.76 24.83 17.47
N ARG A 166 -16.79 24.02 17.19
CA ARG A 166 -16.89 22.61 17.60
C ARG A 166 -16.80 21.64 16.42
N PHE A 167 -16.14 22.03 15.32
CA PHE A 167 -16.01 21.20 14.12
C PHE A 167 -15.37 19.83 14.43
N HIS A 168 -14.29 19.83 15.21
CA HIS A 168 -13.53 18.65 15.63
C HIS A 168 -14.33 17.65 16.48
N GLU A 169 -15.47 18.07 17.06
CA GLU A 169 -16.33 17.17 17.84
C GLU A 169 -17.32 16.38 16.96
N LYS A 170 -17.49 16.77 15.69
CA LYS A 170 -18.38 16.09 14.73
C LYS A 170 -17.61 15.41 13.62
N PHE A 171 -16.42 15.89 13.30
CA PHE A 171 -15.56 15.35 12.25
C PHE A 171 -14.19 14.97 12.80
N ALA A 172 -13.84 13.70 12.61
CA ALA A 172 -12.46 13.21 12.73
C ALA A 172 -11.92 12.93 11.32
N VAL A 173 -10.72 13.41 11.02
CA VAL A 173 -10.07 13.23 9.71
C VAL A 173 -8.80 12.41 9.87
N GLN A 174 -8.76 11.23 9.25
CA GLN A 174 -7.56 10.38 9.23
C GLN A 174 -6.71 10.65 7.98
N LEU A 175 -5.52 11.18 8.19
CA LEU A 175 -4.47 11.33 7.18
C LEU A 175 -3.79 9.96 6.99
N ASN A 176 -4.05 9.30 5.87
CA ASN A 176 -3.40 8.03 5.53
C ASN A 176 -2.18 8.33 4.65
N ASP A 177 -0.98 8.09 5.20
CA ASP A 177 0.30 8.61 4.70
C ASP A 177 0.33 10.14 4.60
N THR A 178 1.32 10.67 3.88
CA THR A 178 1.61 12.11 3.77
C THR A 178 0.84 12.82 2.67
N HIS A 179 0.17 12.06 1.79
CA HIS A 179 -0.56 12.63 0.65
C HIS A 179 -1.62 13.68 1.04
N PRO A 180 -2.44 13.48 2.11
CA PRO A 180 -3.42 14.46 2.52
C PRO A 180 -2.89 15.47 3.57
N SER A 181 -1.58 15.54 3.85
CA SER A 181 -1.03 16.46 4.87
C SER A 181 -1.37 17.93 4.64
N LEU A 182 -1.64 18.33 3.39
CA LEU A 182 -2.12 19.69 3.05
C LEU A 182 -3.51 20.02 3.61
N ALA A 183 -4.27 19.03 4.09
CA ALA A 183 -5.54 19.26 4.78
C ALA A 183 -5.35 20.14 6.03
N ILE A 184 -4.21 20.03 6.72
CA ILE A 184 -3.90 20.82 7.92
C ILE A 184 -3.84 22.32 7.57
N PRO A 185 -2.95 22.79 6.66
CA PRO A 185 -2.92 24.21 6.31
C PRO A 185 -4.16 24.67 5.53
N GLU A 186 -4.85 23.79 4.80
CA GLU A 186 -6.10 24.17 4.14
C GLU A 186 -7.25 24.40 5.13
N LEU A 187 -7.40 23.57 6.17
CA LEU A 187 -8.39 23.81 7.22
C LEU A 187 -8.08 25.11 7.96
N MET A 188 -6.80 25.37 8.24
CA MET A 188 -6.36 26.66 8.81
C MET A 188 -6.75 27.83 7.90
N ARG A 189 -6.51 27.73 6.59
CA ARG A 189 -6.87 28.77 5.61
C ARG A 189 -8.37 29.03 5.62
N LEU A 190 -9.18 27.97 5.53
CA LEU A 190 -10.65 28.08 5.53
C LEU A 190 -11.15 28.73 6.83
N LEU A 191 -10.64 28.33 7.99
CA LEU A 191 -11.06 28.89 9.28
C LEU A 191 -10.64 30.36 9.44
N VAL A 192 -9.40 30.70 9.11
CA VAL A 192 -8.84 32.05 9.34
C VAL A 192 -9.27 33.05 8.28
N ASP A 193 -9.22 32.67 7.00
CA ASP A 193 -9.41 33.59 5.89
C ASP A 193 -10.88 33.68 5.47
N GLU A 194 -11.63 32.57 5.46
CA GLU A 194 -13.04 32.55 5.02
C GLU A 194 -14.03 32.69 6.20
N HIS A 195 -13.74 32.04 7.33
CA HIS A 195 -14.61 32.05 8.51
C HIS A 195 -14.14 33.00 9.62
N LEU A 196 -13.07 33.74 9.37
CA LEU A 196 -12.58 34.86 10.19
C LEU A 196 -12.16 34.50 11.63
N PHE A 197 -11.86 33.23 11.91
CA PHE A 197 -11.33 32.80 13.20
C PHE A 197 -9.96 33.44 13.47
N ASP A 198 -9.64 33.64 14.75
CA ASP A 198 -8.27 33.93 15.15
C ASP A 198 -7.40 32.67 14.99
N TRP A 199 -6.09 32.90 14.89
CA TRP A 199 -5.13 31.83 14.62
C TRP A 199 -5.16 30.72 15.68
N ASP A 200 -5.23 31.06 16.96
CA ASP A 200 -5.06 30.10 18.04
C ASP A 200 -6.31 29.21 18.17
N THR A 201 -7.50 29.80 18.01
CA THR A 201 -8.76 29.05 17.94
C THR A 201 -8.78 28.14 16.70
N ALA A 202 -8.42 28.65 15.51
CA ALA A 202 -8.36 27.85 14.29
C ALA A 202 -7.36 26.69 14.42
N TRP A 203 -6.18 26.94 15.00
CA TRP A 203 -5.16 25.91 15.22
C TRP A 203 -5.63 24.84 16.20
N SER A 204 -6.31 25.24 17.28
CA SER A 204 -6.87 24.28 18.25
C SER A 204 -7.89 23.34 17.60
N ILE A 205 -8.77 23.87 16.73
CA ILE A 205 -9.73 23.08 15.97
C ILE A 205 -9.00 22.12 15.01
N ALA A 206 -8.04 22.65 14.23
CA ALA A 206 -7.30 21.84 13.26
C ALA A 206 -6.53 20.69 13.92
N GLU A 207 -5.74 20.96 14.96
CA GLU A 207 -4.94 19.93 15.66
C GLU A 207 -5.83 18.80 16.22
N ARG A 208 -7.00 19.14 16.75
CA ARG A 208 -7.97 18.16 17.29
C ARG A 208 -8.78 17.42 16.23
N THR A 209 -8.79 17.91 14.99
CA THR A 209 -9.52 17.28 13.88
C THR A 209 -8.74 16.11 13.27
N PHE A 210 -7.42 16.22 13.18
CA PHE A 210 -6.60 15.28 12.39
C PHE A 210 -5.91 14.19 13.21
N GLY A 211 -5.98 12.95 12.74
CA GLY A 211 -5.09 11.84 13.12
C GLY A 211 -4.21 11.43 11.93
N TYR A 212 -2.98 10.99 12.17
CA TYR A 212 -2.02 10.62 11.12
C TYR A 212 -1.60 9.15 11.22
N THR A 213 -1.81 8.37 10.15
CA THR A 213 -1.29 7.02 10.00
C THR A 213 -0.10 7.03 9.04
N ASN A 214 1.05 6.52 9.48
CA ASN A 214 2.18 6.25 8.60
C ASN A 214 2.18 4.76 8.15
N HIS A 215 2.35 4.51 6.85
CA HIS A 215 2.40 3.17 6.27
C HIS A 215 3.78 2.80 5.68
N THR A 216 4.83 3.57 5.96
CA THR A 216 6.13 3.38 5.33
C THR A 216 7.28 3.90 6.17
N LEU A 217 8.32 3.07 6.29
CA LEU A 217 9.61 3.43 6.90
C LEU A 217 10.63 3.92 5.84
N LEU A 218 10.29 3.78 4.55
CA LEU A 218 11.15 4.20 3.46
C LEU A 218 11.18 5.72 3.38
N SER A 219 12.37 6.31 3.47
CA SER A 219 12.56 7.76 3.49
C SER A 219 12.14 8.41 2.17
N GLU A 220 12.26 7.69 1.05
CA GLU A 220 11.77 8.11 -0.26
C GLU A 220 10.24 8.26 -0.32
N ALA A 221 9.51 7.59 0.57
CA ALA A 221 8.05 7.66 0.66
C ALA A 221 7.55 8.71 1.66
N LEU A 222 8.46 9.35 2.43
CA LEU A 222 8.14 10.50 3.27
C LEU A 222 8.21 11.77 2.41
N GLU A 223 7.07 12.17 1.86
CA GLU A 223 7.00 13.23 0.85
C GLU A 223 7.64 14.55 1.31
N ARG A 224 8.45 15.13 0.41
CA ARG A 224 9.02 16.46 0.55
C ARG A 224 8.76 17.26 -0.72
N TRP A 225 8.30 18.49 -0.57
CA TRP A 225 8.04 19.37 -1.71
C TRP A 225 9.09 20.48 -1.78
N PRO A 226 9.76 20.70 -2.94
CA PRO A 226 10.64 21.85 -3.11
C PRO A 226 9.89 23.13 -2.77
N LEU A 227 10.47 23.98 -1.92
CA LEU A 227 9.79 25.18 -1.42
C LEU A 227 9.33 26.08 -2.56
N GLY A 228 10.16 26.28 -3.59
CA GLY A 228 9.78 27.09 -4.76
C GLY A 228 8.60 26.52 -5.56
N LEU A 229 8.43 25.19 -5.61
CA LEU A 229 7.29 24.56 -6.28
C LEU A 229 6.02 24.79 -5.49
N ILE A 230 6.02 24.48 -4.19
CA ILE A 230 4.81 24.64 -3.36
C ILE A 230 4.44 26.12 -3.19
N THR A 231 5.39 27.05 -3.09
CA THR A 231 5.09 28.49 -3.05
C THR A 231 4.43 28.96 -4.34
N ARG A 232 4.86 28.46 -5.51
CA ARG A 232 4.23 28.80 -6.78
C ARG A 232 2.79 28.30 -6.86
N VAL A 233 2.51 27.09 -6.38
CA VAL A 233 1.18 26.47 -6.51
C VAL A 233 0.22 26.90 -5.39
N LEU A 234 0.73 27.06 -4.16
CA LEU A 234 -0.04 27.25 -2.93
C LEU A 234 0.61 28.32 -2.03
N PRO A 235 0.71 29.59 -2.49
CA PRO A 235 1.44 30.64 -1.77
C PRO A 235 0.89 30.88 -0.36
N ARG A 236 -0.44 30.89 -0.21
CA ARG A 236 -1.08 31.10 1.10
C ARG A 236 -0.82 29.96 2.09
N HIS A 237 -0.81 28.72 1.61
CA HIS A 237 -0.51 27.56 2.46
C HIS A 237 0.92 27.57 2.97
N VAL A 238 1.86 28.06 2.16
CA VAL A 238 3.27 28.22 2.60
C VAL A 238 3.37 29.23 3.74
N GLU A 239 2.67 30.37 3.67
CA GLU A 239 2.62 31.32 4.79
C GLU A 239 2.07 30.69 6.07
N ILE A 240 0.98 29.90 5.94
CA ILE A 240 0.39 29.17 7.06
C ILE A 240 1.38 28.13 7.61
N ILE A 241 2.06 27.37 6.76
CA ILE A 241 3.07 26.39 7.15
C ILE A 241 4.22 27.07 7.91
N TYR A 242 4.68 28.24 7.47
CA TYR A 242 5.66 29.03 8.23
C TYR A 242 5.12 29.49 9.59
N GLY A 243 3.86 29.92 9.65
CA GLY A 243 3.19 30.28 10.90
C GLY A 243 3.06 29.13 11.89
N ILE A 244 2.78 27.92 11.39
CA ILE A 244 2.78 26.67 12.16
C ILE A 244 4.21 26.35 12.63
N ASN A 245 5.18 26.37 11.71
CA ASN A 245 6.57 26.03 11.99
C ASN A 245 7.16 26.91 13.08
N GLN A 246 7.00 28.24 12.97
CA GLN A 246 7.52 29.19 13.95
C GLN A 246 6.97 28.91 15.36
N ARG A 247 5.65 28.72 15.49
CA ARG A 247 5.01 28.43 16.78
C ARG A 247 5.45 27.08 17.35
N PHE A 248 5.56 26.06 16.50
CA PHE A 248 6.05 24.75 16.92
C PHE A 248 7.50 24.82 17.40
N LEU A 249 8.39 25.48 16.65
CA LEU A 249 9.80 25.59 17.03
C LEU A 249 10.01 26.42 18.31
N ASN A 250 9.13 27.38 18.60
CA ASN A 250 9.13 28.04 19.91
C ASN A 250 8.81 27.07 21.05
N LYS A 251 7.85 26.15 20.86
CA LYS A 251 7.58 25.08 21.84
C LYS A 251 8.78 24.13 22.01
N VAL A 252 9.47 23.80 20.91
CA VAL A 252 10.70 22.97 20.95
C VAL A 252 11.78 23.67 21.76
N ARG A 253 12.06 24.95 21.52
CA ARG A 253 13.05 25.74 22.28
C ARG A 253 12.73 25.85 23.77
N LEU A 254 11.46 25.93 24.13
CA LEU A 254 11.02 25.96 25.53
C LEU A 254 11.26 24.61 26.22
N ARG A 255 11.06 23.49 25.51
CA ARG A 255 11.23 22.15 26.08
C ARG A 255 12.70 21.68 26.09
N PHE A 256 13.47 22.06 25.08
CA PHE A 256 14.87 21.70 24.91
C PHE A 256 15.72 22.98 24.81
N PRO A 257 15.92 23.70 25.93
CA PRO A 257 16.69 24.94 25.92
C PRO A 257 18.14 24.69 25.48
N ASN A 258 18.63 25.54 24.58
CA ASN A 258 19.98 25.50 23.99
C ASN A 258 20.28 24.34 23.01
N ASP A 259 19.28 23.54 22.59
CA ASP A 259 19.45 22.51 21.54
C ASP A 259 18.92 22.99 20.18
N GLU A 260 19.62 23.94 19.56
CA GLU A 260 19.25 24.46 18.23
C GLU A 260 19.40 23.42 17.11
N ASP A 261 20.19 22.37 17.33
CA ASP A 261 20.29 21.27 16.37
C ASP A 261 19.00 20.44 16.35
N LYS A 262 18.39 20.16 17.52
CA LYS A 262 17.06 19.54 17.59
C LYS A 262 15.99 20.43 16.98
N VAL A 263 16.03 21.75 17.19
CA VAL A 263 15.14 22.71 16.50
C VAL A 263 15.26 22.57 14.97
N ARG A 264 16.48 22.51 14.44
CA ARG A 264 16.72 22.32 13.01
C ARG A 264 16.19 20.97 12.51
N ARG A 265 16.44 19.89 13.26
CA ARG A 265 15.97 18.55 12.93
C ARG A 265 14.45 18.47 12.95
N LEU A 266 13.74 19.19 13.84
CA LEU A 266 12.27 19.18 13.95
C LEU A 266 11.52 20.19 13.07
N SER A 267 12.21 21.15 12.44
CA SER A 267 11.58 22.14 11.56
C SER A 267 10.70 21.50 10.47
N LEU A 268 9.60 22.15 10.11
CA LEU A 268 8.79 21.75 8.94
C LEU A 268 9.51 22.07 7.62
N ILE A 269 10.45 23.01 7.66
CA ILE A 269 11.28 23.41 6.53
C ILE A 269 12.65 22.75 6.68
N ASP A 270 13.03 21.98 5.68
CA ASP A 270 14.41 21.52 5.49
C ASP A 270 15.20 22.65 4.84
N GLU A 271 16.13 23.25 5.57
CA GLU A 271 16.99 24.35 5.09
C GLU A 271 18.26 23.82 4.41
N SER A 272 18.44 22.49 4.31
CA SER A 272 19.59 21.89 3.63
C SER A 272 19.41 21.90 2.11
N GLY A 273 20.39 22.45 1.39
CA GLY A 273 20.38 22.51 -0.07
C GLY A 273 19.18 23.27 -0.65
N ALA A 274 18.47 22.66 -1.60
CA ALA A 274 17.31 23.24 -2.27
C ALA A 274 16.05 23.15 -1.39
N ARG A 275 15.93 24.01 -0.37
CA ARG A 275 14.89 24.02 0.68
C ARG A 275 13.59 23.26 0.38
N TYR A 276 13.14 22.44 1.33
CA TYR A 276 11.92 21.61 1.16
C TYR A 276 10.92 21.76 2.32
N VAL A 277 9.64 21.57 2.04
CA VAL A 277 8.61 21.33 3.06
C VAL A 277 8.53 19.83 3.36
N ARG A 278 8.58 19.45 4.64
CA ARG A 278 8.54 18.06 5.12
C ARG A 278 7.11 17.63 5.48
N MET A 279 6.45 16.86 4.63
CA MET A 279 5.00 16.59 4.76
C MET A 279 4.66 15.63 5.89
N ALA A 280 5.53 14.67 6.20
CA ALA A 280 5.39 13.83 7.39
C ALA A 280 5.46 14.65 8.68
N TYR A 281 6.31 15.68 8.70
CA TYR A 281 6.52 16.52 9.87
C TYR A 281 5.32 17.44 10.07
N LEU A 282 4.79 17.98 8.96
CA LEU A 282 3.54 18.74 8.98
C LEU A 282 2.39 17.89 9.54
N ALA A 283 2.26 16.63 9.10
CA ALA A 283 1.26 15.70 9.63
C ALA A 283 1.43 15.45 11.14
N CYS A 284 2.66 15.20 11.61
CA CYS A 284 2.95 14.99 13.02
C CYS A 284 2.60 16.21 13.89
N VAL A 285 2.93 17.42 13.42
CA VAL A 285 2.65 18.66 14.16
C VAL A 285 1.17 18.98 14.17
N GLY A 286 0.46 18.81 13.05
CA GLY A 286 -0.95 19.17 12.90
C GLY A 286 -1.96 18.10 13.31
N SER A 287 -1.51 16.97 13.85
CA SER A 287 -2.40 15.87 14.29
C SER A 287 -2.34 15.66 15.80
N HIS A 288 -3.46 15.26 16.40
CA HIS A 288 -3.53 14.90 17.82
C HIS A 288 -3.11 13.46 18.10
N ALA A 289 -3.10 12.60 17.08
CA ALA A 289 -2.68 11.20 17.17
C ALA A 289 -1.82 10.81 15.97
N ILE A 290 -0.83 9.96 16.20
CA ILE A 290 0.09 9.41 15.22
C ILE A 290 0.10 7.89 15.42
N ASN A 291 -0.06 7.10 14.36
CA ASN A 291 0.01 5.65 14.50
C ASN A 291 0.74 4.95 13.36
N GLY A 292 1.40 3.85 13.73
CA GLY A 292 1.90 2.84 12.80
C GLY A 292 0.89 1.71 12.57
N VAL A 293 1.25 0.79 11.67
CA VAL A 293 0.31 -0.22 11.12
C VAL A 293 0.66 -1.69 11.42
N ALA A 294 1.71 -1.91 12.21
CA ALA A 294 2.10 -3.16 12.87
C ALA A 294 3.02 -2.82 14.03
N LYS A 295 3.15 -3.70 15.03
CA LYS A 295 3.93 -3.39 16.25
C LYS A 295 5.39 -3.04 15.94
N LEU A 296 6.08 -3.88 15.17
CA LEU A 296 7.46 -3.63 14.74
C LEU A 296 7.58 -2.32 13.97
N HIS A 297 6.64 -2.04 13.06
CA HIS A 297 6.62 -0.80 12.31
C HIS A 297 6.47 0.42 13.20
N THR A 298 5.56 0.39 14.18
CA THR A 298 5.41 1.48 15.16
C THR A 298 6.71 1.70 15.94
N ARG A 299 7.36 0.62 16.41
CA ARG A 299 8.66 0.72 17.09
C ARG A 299 9.72 1.39 16.21
N LEU A 300 9.87 0.95 14.95
CA LEU A 300 10.85 1.53 14.03
C LEU A 300 10.51 2.99 13.64
N LEU A 301 9.22 3.33 13.58
CA LEU A 301 8.77 4.71 13.38
C LEU A 301 9.22 5.60 14.56
N GLU A 302 9.11 5.11 15.79
CA GLU A 302 9.53 5.80 17.01
C GLU A 302 11.05 5.88 17.15
N GLU A 303 11.78 4.81 16.82
CA GLU A 303 13.22 4.69 17.05
C GLU A 303 14.08 5.29 15.92
N GLU A 304 13.67 5.13 14.66
CA GLU A 304 14.52 5.42 13.49
C GLU A 304 14.01 6.59 12.64
N VAL A 305 12.69 6.72 12.48
CA VAL A 305 12.12 7.66 11.50
C VAL A 305 11.69 8.99 12.12
N LEU A 306 11.02 8.95 13.28
CA LEU A 306 10.49 10.11 13.99
C LEU A 306 10.98 10.21 15.46
N PRO A 307 12.26 9.90 15.79
CA PRO A 307 12.70 9.85 17.19
C PRO A 307 12.58 11.20 17.91
N ASP A 308 12.94 12.31 17.25
CA ASP A 308 12.81 13.64 17.87
C ASP A 308 11.33 14.02 18.12
N PHE A 309 10.39 13.53 17.31
CA PHE A 309 8.95 13.76 17.56
C PHE A 309 8.43 12.88 18.69
N PHE A 310 8.84 11.62 18.74
CA PHE A 310 8.47 10.72 19.82
C PHE A 310 9.00 11.22 21.18
N GLU A 311 10.20 11.78 21.22
CA GLU A 311 10.75 12.42 22.43
C GLU A 311 9.95 13.68 22.84
N MET A 312 9.46 14.44 21.86
CA MET A 312 8.70 15.67 22.08
C MET A 312 7.28 15.40 22.60
N VAL A 313 6.57 14.42 22.02
CA VAL A 313 5.15 14.12 22.26
C VAL A 313 4.86 12.60 22.21
N PRO A 314 5.44 11.80 23.12
CA PRO A 314 5.30 10.34 23.09
C PRO A 314 3.85 9.88 23.20
N GLU A 315 3.00 10.64 23.90
CA GLU A 315 1.58 10.36 24.09
C GLU A 315 0.76 10.38 22.80
N LYS A 316 1.25 11.03 21.73
CA LYS A 316 0.58 11.02 20.42
C LYS A 316 0.78 9.70 19.67
N PHE A 317 1.82 8.93 19.97
CA PHE A 317 2.20 7.75 19.22
C PHE A 317 1.46 6.49 19.70
N SER A 318 0.93 5.72 18.76
CA SER A 318 0.28 4.45 19.06
C SER A 318 0.41 3.45 17.91
N ASN A 319 -0.08 2.23 18.14
CA ASN A 319 -0.17 1.19 17.12
C ASN A 319 -1.63 0.86 16.79
N LYS A 320 -1.90 0.64 15.50
CA LYS A 320 -3.14 0.06 14.98
C LYS A 320 -2.80 -0.97 13.92
N THR A 321 -2.53 -2.21 14.34
CA THR A 321 -2.23 -3.30 13.41
C THR A 321 -3.33 -3.43 12.36
N ASN A 322 -2.96 -3.43 11.08
CA ASN A 322 -3.90 -3.57 9.97
C ASN A 322 -4.81 -4.80 10.09
N GLY A 323 -5.89 -4.77 9.32
CA GLY A 323 -6.78 -5.91 9.14
C GLY A 323 -7.42 -5.93 7.76
N VAL A 324 -8.06 -7.05 7.43
CA VAL A 324 -8.76 -7.26 6.16
C VAL A 324 -10.20 -7.71 6.41
N SER A 325 -11.09 -7.35 5.49
CA SER A 325 -12.49 -7.77 5.61
C SER A 325 -12.67 -9.23 5.20
N GLN A 326 -13.05 -10.06 6.18
CA GLN A 326 -13.46 -11.44 6.00
C GLN A 326 -14.65 -11.59 5.04
N ARG A 327 -15.46 -10.54 4.89
CA ARG A 327 -16.62 -10.56 3.99
C ARG A 327 -16.17 -10.63 2.53
N ARG A 328 -15.14 -9.86 2.16
CA ARG A 328 -14.60 -9.88 0.79
C ARG A 328 -13.63 -11.04 0.58
N PHE A 329 -12.68 -11.24 1.50
CA PHE A 329 -11.55 -12.14 1.27
C PHE A 329 -11.73 -13.57 1.78
N LEU A 330 -12.85 -13.88 2.44
CA LEU A 330 -13.21 -15.26 2.82
C LEU A 330 -14.63 -15.61 2.37
N LEU A 331 -15.65 -14.87 2.83
CA LEU A 331 -17.05 -15.17 2.52
C LEU A 331 -17.36 -15.10 1.02
N LEU A 332 -16.97 -14.01 0.35
CA LEU A 332 -17.18 -13.85 -1.10
C LEU A 332 -16.12 -14.62 -1.92
N ALA A 333 -14.84 -14.46 -1.56
CA ALA A 333 -13.75 -15.03 -2.36
C ALA A 333 -13.68 -16.56 -2.31
N ASN A 334 -14.07 -17.18 -1.19
CA ASN A 334 -13.95 -18.61 -0.97
C ASN A 334 -15.25 -19.16 -0.36
N SER A 335 -16.34 -19.05 -1.13
CA SER A 335 -17.67 -19.49 -0.71
C SER A 335 -17.73 -20.96 -0.27
N ARG A 336 -16.90 -21.83 -0.88
CA ARG A 336 -16.75 -23.23 -0.50
C ARG A 336 -16.19 -23.38 0.92
N LEU A 337 -15.11 -22.68 1.23
CA LEU A 337 -14.53 -22.68 2.58
C LEU A 337 -15.47 -22.01 3.59
N ALA A 338 -16.09 -20.89 3.20
CA ALA A 338 -17.06 -20.19 4.04
C ALA A 338 -18.21 -21.11 4.47
N ARG A 339 -18.74 -21.93 3.54
CA ARG A 339 -19.76 -22.93 3.84
C ARG A 339 -19.25 -24.00 4.81
N LEU A 340 -18.07 -24.56 4.55
CA LEU A 340 -17.45 -25.56 5.43
C LEU A 340 -17.27 -25.04 6.86
N ILE A 341 -16.80 -23.79 7.01
CA ILE A 341 -16.65 -23.13 8.30
C ILE A 341 -18.03 -22.95 8.96
N THR A 342 -19.02 -22.43 8.22
CA THR A 342 -20.37 -22.22 8.74
C THR A 342 -21.05 -23.52 9.18
N ASP A 343 -20.86 -24.61 8.45
CA ASP A 343 -21.40 -25.92 8.81
C ASP A 343 -20.76 -26.47 10.09
N ALA A 344 -19.49 -26.11 10.37
CA ALA A 344 -18.76 -26.59 11.55
C ALA A 344 -19.01 -25.75 12.81
N ILE A 345 -19.06 -24.41 12.69
CA ILE A 345 -19.06 -23.49 13.84
C ILE A 345 -20.17 -22.42 13.81
N GLY A 346 -21.09 -22.49 12.83
CA GLY A 346 -22.16 -21.50 12.61
C GLY A 346 -21.69 -20.23 11.88
N SER A 347 -22.59 -19.27 11.66
CA SER A 347 -22.31 -18.05 10.87
C SER A 347 -21.79 -16.85 11.67
N GLY A 348 -21.55 -17.01 12.98
CA GLY A 348 -21.07 -15.93 13.86
C GLY A 348 -19.77 -15.29 13.39
N TRP A 349 -18.87 -16.10 12.82
CA TRP A 349 -17.55 -15.67 12.32
C TRP A 349 -17.60 -14.54 11.28
N ILE A 350 -18.72 -14.42 10.56
CA ILE A 350 -18.86 -13.38 9.53
C ILE A 350 -18.88 -12.00 10.18
N LYS A 351 -19.47 -11.85 11.37
CA LYS A 351 -19.46 -10.60 12.15
C LYS A 351 -18.31 -10.54 13.16
N ASN A 352 -17.87 -11.68 13.69
CA ASN A 352 -16.77 -11.76 14.65
C ASN A 352 -15.73 -12.79 14.22
N LEU A 353 -14.68 -12.36 13.51
CA LEU A 353 -13.68 -13.29 12.97
C LEU A 353 -12.91 -14.09 14.03
N GLU A 354 -12.89 -13.63 15.29
CA GLU A 354 -12.28 -14.38 16.41
C GLU A 354 -12.98 -15.74 16.65
N ASP A 355 -14.24 -15.89 16.24
CA ASP A 355 -14.96 -17.17 16.30
C ASP A 355 -14.29 -18.28 15.47
N LEU A 356 -13.41 -17.95 14.52
CA LEU A 356 -12.65 -18.96 13.77
C LEU A 356 -11.81 -19.86 14.68
N ARG A 357 -11.44 -19.43 15.89
CA ARG A 357 -10.73 -20.28 16.86
C ARG A 357 -11.51 -21.56 17.21
N LYS A 358 -12.83 -21.55 17.07
CA LYS A 358 -13.69 -22.74 17.27
C LYS A 358 -13.40 -23.86 16.26
N LEU A 359 -12.62 -23.61 15.20
CA LEU A 359 -12.18 -24.61 14.24
C LEU A 359 -10.99 -25.46 14.73
N GLU A 360 -10.28 -25.05 15.79
CA GLU A 360 -9.09 -25.78 16.27
C GLU A 360 -9.33 -27.28 16.54
N PRO A 361 -10.42 -27.70 17.21
CA PRO A 361 -10.69 -29.13 17.41
C PRO A 361 -10.87 -29.91 16.10
N PHE A 362 -11.36 -29.26 15.05
CA PHE A 362 -11.58 -29.87 13.74
C PHE A 362 -10.29 -30.07 12.95
N ALA A 363 -9.17 -29.44 13.35
CA ALA A 363 -7.87 -29.70 12.73
C ALA A 363 -7.44 -31.17 12.89
N LEU A 364 -7.90 -31.83 13.96
CA LEU A 364 -7.65 -33.25 14.22
C LEU A 364 -8.75 -34.19 13.71
N ASP A 365 -9.88 -33.66 13.21
CA ASP A 365 -10.97 -34.46 12.65
C ASP A 365 -10.71 -34.89 11.20
N ALA A 366 -10.69 -36.20 10.94
CA ALA A 366 -10.34 -36.75 9.64
C ALA A 366 -11.34 -36.37 8.53
N ALA A 367 -12.64 -36.35 8.84
CA ALA A 367 -13.68 -36.01 7.87
C ALA A 367 -13.64 -34.51 7.50
N PHE A 368 -13.35 -33.64 8.47
CA PHE A 368 -13.15 -32.22 8.24
C PHE A 368 -11.89 -31.94 7.43
N ARG A 369 -10.76 -32.57 7.75
CA ARG A 369 -9.51 -32.47 6.95
C ARG A 369 -9.71 -32.88 5.49
N GLU A 370 -10.47 -33.95 5.25
CA GLU A 370 -10.76 -34.37 3.88
C GLU A 370 -11.59 -33.34 3.11
N ARG A 371 -12.67 -32.83 3.72
CA ARG A 371 -13.47 -31.75 3.12
C ARG A 371 -12.65 -30.47 2.89
N TRP A 372 -11.75 -30.14 3.81
CA TRP A 372 -10.83 -29.00 3.68
C TRP A 372 -9.95 -29.11 2.44
N ARG A 373 -9.34 -30.28 2.23
CA ARG A 373 -8.52 -30.56 1.04
C ARG A 373 -9.33 -30.50 -0.26
N GLN A 374 -10.56 -31.02 -0.26
CA GLN A 374 -11.45 -30.96 -1.43
C GLN A 374 -11.77 -29.51 -1.80
N VAL A 375 -12.07 -28.65 -0.81
CA VAL A 375 -12.27 -27.22 -1.02
C VAL A 375 -11.03 -26.58 -1.64
N LYS A 376 -9.85 -26.84 -1.08
CA LYS A 376 -8.59 -26.30 -1.59
C LYS A 376 -8.31 -26.74 -3.02
N HIS A 377 -8.45 -28.04 -3.32
CA HIS A 377 -8.24 -28.58 -4.65
C HIS A 377 -9.20 -27.98 -5.68
N ALA A 378 -10.48 -27.80 -5.33
CA ALA A 378 -11.45 -27.14 -6.20
C ALA A 378 -11.04 -25.69 -6.51
N ASN A 379 -10.57 -24.94 -5.50
CA ASN A 379 -10.08 -23.57 -5.72
C ASN A 379 -8.82 -23.53 -6.60
N LYS A 380 -7.90 -24.50 -6.45
CA LYS A 380 -6.72 -24.65 -7.32
C LYS A 380 -7.10 -24.96 -8.76
N THR A 381 -8.13 -25.79 -8.95
CA THR A 381 -8.67 -26.11 -10.27
C THR A 381 -9.27 -24.87 -10.94
N ASP A 382 -10.07 -24.08 -10.21
CA ASP A 382 -10.63 -22.82 -10.71
C ASP A 382 -9.53 -21.81 -11.09
N LEU A 383 -8.45 -21.73 -10.29
CA LEU A 383 -7.30 -20.88 -10.61
C LEU A 383 -6.51 -21.40 -11.82
N ALA A 384 -6.31 -22.71 -11.94
CA ALA A 384 -5.61 -23.30 -13.08
C ALA A 384 -6.32 -22.98 -14.41
N ALA A 385 -7.65 -23.14 -14.45
CA ALA A 385 -8.46 -22.76 -15.61
C ALA A 385 -8.39 -21.24 -15.90
N HIS A 386 -8.30 -20.41 -14.85
CA HIS A 386 -8.11 -18.98 -15.03
C HIS A 386 -6.73 -18.64 -15.62
N ILE A 387 -5.66 -19.28 -15.13
CA ILE A 387 -4.29 -19.12 -15.62
C ILE A 387 -4.25 -19.47 -17.10
N GLU A 388 -4.76 -20.65 -17.48
CA GLU A 388 -4.80 -21.09 -18.88
C GLU A 388 -5.51 -20.06 -19.77
N ARG A 389 -6.65 -19.52 -19.31
CA ARG A 389 -7.40 -18.50 -20.07
C ARG A 389 -6.64 -17.19 -20.28
N VAL A 390 -5.79 -16.76 -19.34
CA VAL A 390 -5.13 -15.44 -19.41
C VAL A 390 -3.67 -15.49 -19.84
N THR A 391 -3.01 -16.65 -19.73
CA THR A 391 -1.61 -16.83 -20.12
C THR A 391 -1.41 -17.90 -21.20
N GLY A 392 -2.40 -18.77 -21.43
CA GLY A 392 -2.26 -19.96 -22.27
C GLY A 392 -1.51 -21.11 -21.60
N LEU A 393 -1.01 -20.94 -20.37
CA LEU A 393 -0.24 -21.97 -19.67
C LEU A 393 -1.17 -22.93 -18.91
N VAL A 394 -1.00 -24.22 -19.15
CA VAL A 394 -1.65 -25.27 -18.36
C VAL A 394 -0.81 -25.57 -17.12
N VAL A 395 -1.43 -25.54 -15.94
CA VAL A 395 -0.81 -25.84 -14.65
C VAL A 395 -1.55 -26.98 -13.95
N ASP A 396 -0.84 -27.78 -13.17
CA ASP A 396 -1.41 -28.95 -12.49
C ASP A 396 -1.93 -28.58 -11.08
N PRO A 397 -3.25 -28.67 -10.80
CA PRO A 397 -3.83 -28.43 -9.48
C PRO A 397 -3.36 -29.39 -8.39
N ALA A 398 -2.71 -30.52 -8.72
CA ALA A 398 -2.10 -31.42 -7.74
C ALA A 398 -0.77 -30.88 -7.18
N SER A 399 -0.05 -30.06 -7.95
CA SER A 399 1.22 -29.44 -7.53
C SER A 399 1.06 -28.44 -6.39
N LEU A 400 2.11 -28.18 -5.60
CA LEU A 400 2.12 -27.11 -4.61
C LEU A 400 1.97 -25.75 -5.33
N PHE A 401 0.92 -25.00 -4.98
CA PHE A 401 0.72 -23.63 -5.47
C PHE A 401 1.45 -22.65 -4.54
N ASP A 402 2.64 -22.25 -4.99
CA ASP A 402 3.54 -21.32 -4.33
C ASP A 402 3.32 -19.91 -4.86
N VAL A 403 2.77 -19.01 -4.04
CA VAL A 403 2.18 -17.76 -4.50
C VAL A 403 2.93 -16.55 -3.95
N HIS A 404 3.49 -15.76 -4.86
CA HIS A 404 4.12 -14.46 -4.58
C HIS A 404 3.41 -13.33 -5.33
N VAL A 405 2.27 -12.87 -4.77
CA VAL A 405 1.47 -11.78 -5.36
C VAL A 405 1.46 -10.50 -4.53
N LYS A 406 2.04 -9.43 -5.06
CA LYS A 406 2.15 -8.09 -4.46
C LYS A 406 2.78 -7.13 -5.48
N ARG A 407 2.81 -5.82 -5.18
CA ARG A 407 3.58 -4.83 -5.98
C ARG A 407 5.00 -5.36 -6.23
N ILE A 408 5.52 -5.16 -7.44
CA ILE A 408 6.90 -5.57 -7.76
C ILE A 408 7.84 -4.47 -7.28
N HIS A 409 8.72 -4.80 -6.34
CA HIS A 409 9.68 -3.90 -5.73
C HIS A 409 10.84 -4.71 -5.19
N GLU A 410 12.07 -4.20 -5.30
CA GLU A 410 13.28 -4.90 -4.84
C GLU A 410 13.19 -5.35 -3.36
N TYR A 411 12.70 -4.52 -2.42
CA TYR A 411 12.55 -4.92 -1.00
C TYR A 411 11.55 -6.05 -0.76
N LYS A 412 10.61 -6.30 -1.69
CA LYS A 412 9.64 -7.41 -1.64
C LYS A 412 10.22 -8.72 -2.14
N ARG A 413 11.42 -8.64 -2.71
CA ARG A 413 12.30 -9.74 -3.08
C ARG A 413 11.69 -10.81 -4.00
N GLN A 414 10.89 -10.43 -4.99
CA GLN A 414 10.51 -11.36 -6.07
C GLN A 414 11.74 -11.97 -6.76
N HIS A 415 12.85 -11.23 -6.86
CA HIS A 415 14.12 -11.76 -7.34
C HIS A 415 14.76 -12.83 -6.41
N LEU A 416 14.47 -12.88 -5.11
CA LEU A 416 14.93 -13.98 -4.24
C LEU A 416 14.15 -15.26 -4.56
N ASN A 417 12.84 -15.14 -4.76
CA ASN A 417 12.00 -16.28 -5.17
C ASN A 417 12.40 -16.79 -6.55
N ILE A 418 12.62 -15.92 -7.55
CA ILE A 418 13.04 -16.41 -8.87
C ILE A 418 14.45 -17.04 -8.85
N LEU A 419 15.36 -16.61 -7.96
CA LEU A 419 16.64 -17.31 -7.76
C LEU A 419 16.42 -18.74 -7.24
N HIS A 420 15.49 -18.94 -6.31
CA HIS A 420 15.11 -20.30 -5.87
C HIS A 420 14.56 -21.15 -7.02
N VAL A 421 13.74 -20.58 -7.91
CA VAL A 421 13.25 -21.29 -9.10
C VAL A 421 14.41 -21.71 -10.01
N VAL A 422 15.36 -20.82 -10.28
CA VAL A 422 16.56 -21.14 -11.08
C VAL A 422 17.39 -22.24 -10.41
N THR A 423 17.50 -22.22 -9.08
CA THR A 423 18.17 -23.27 -8.32
C THR A 423 17.48 -24.62 -8.44
N LEU A 424 16.15 -24.66 -8.34
CA LEU A 424 15.38 -25.89 -8.56
C LEU A 424 15.58 -26.38 -10.00
N TYR A 425 15.47 -25.52 -10.99
CA TYR A 425 15.72 -25.86 -12.38
C TYR A 425 17.11 -26.51 -12.56
N ASN A 426 18.17 -25.86 -12.06
CA ASN A 426 19.54 -26.38 -12.15
C ASN A 426 19.71 -27.75 -11.46
N ARG A 427 19.14 -27.93 -10.26
CA ARG A 427 19.15 -29.23 -9.56
C ARG A 427 18.52 -30.33 -10.39
N LEU A 428 17.37 -30.06 -11.00
CA LEU A 428 16.61 -31.01 -11.80
C LEU A 428 17.29 -31.34 -13.14
N LYS A 429 18.05 -30.40 -13.70
CA LYS A 429 18.92 -30.65 -14.86
C LYS A 429 20.13 -31.49 -14.51
N ARG A 430 20.71 -31.31 -13.32
CA ARG A 430 21.84 -32.10 -12.81
C ARG A 430 21.42 -33.53 -12.48
N ASP A 431 20.25 -33.71 -11.87
CA ASP A 431 19.68 -35.01 -11.54
C ASP A 431 18.20 -35.09 -11.92
N ARG A 432 17.93 -35.74 -13.05
CA ARG A 432 16.57 -35.96 -13.56
C ARG A 432 15.70 -36.83 -12.64
N PHE A 433 16.33 -37.64 -11.78
CA PHE A 433 15.64 -38.53 -10.84
C PHE A 433 15.47 -37.92 -9.45
N LEU A 434 15.89 -36.66 -9.27
CA LEU A 434 15.71 -35.95 -8.02
C LEU A 434 14.22 -35.88 -7.67
N ASP A 435 13.86 -36.51 -6.55
CA ASP A 435 12.52 -36.48 -6.01
C ASP A 435 12.27 -35.12 -5.33
N ILE A 436 11.45 -34.30 -5.98
CA ILE A 436 11.02 -33.00 -5.47
C ILE A 436 9.49 -32.93 -5.47
N THR A 437 8.95 -32.12 -4.57
CA THR A 437 7.52 -31.81 -4.60
C THR A 437 7.19 -31.05 -5.90
N PRO A 438 6.28 -31.56 -6.75
CA PRO A 438 5.82 -30.82 -7.92
C PRO A 438 5.30 -29.44 -7.51
N ARG A 439 5.75 -28.38 -8.20
CA ARG A 439 5.45 -27.00 -7.80
C ARG A 439 5.05 -26.12 -8.97
N THR A 440 3.99 -25.35 -8.77
CA THR A 440 3.62 -24.22 -9.62
C THR A 440 3.90 -22.92 -8.85
N VAL A 441 4.92 -22.18 -9.29
CA VAL A 441 5.30 -20.88 -8.71
C VAL A 441 4.57 -19.77 -9.44
N ILE A 442 3.73 -19.03 -8.72
CA ILE A 442 2.78 -18.06 -9.24
C ILE A 442 3.18 -16.67 -8.77
N PHE A 443 3.61 -15.84 -9.70
CA PHE A 443 3.86 -14.42 -9.51
C PHE A 443 2.68 -13.59 -9.99
N GLY A 444 2.55 -12.39 -9.43
CA GLY A 444 1.57 -11.41 -9.89
C GLY A 444 1.77 -10.07 -9.19
N GLY A 445 1.79 -8.99 -9.98
CA GLY A 445 2.09 -7.67 -9.45
C GLY A 445 2.38 -6.67 -10.54
N LYS A 446 2.24 -5.38 -10.20
CA LYS A 446 2.61 -4.26 -11.08
C LYS A 446 3.88 -3.58 -10.58
N ALA A 447 4.75 -3.18 -11.49
CA ALA A 447 5.85 -2.26 -11.23
C ALA A 447 5.40 -0.81 -11.50
N ALA A 448 5.93 0.17 -10.80
CA ALA A 448 5.66 1.57 -11.16
C ALA A 448 6.25 1.88 -12.55
N PRO A 449 5.63 2.76 -13.38
CA PRO A 449 6.03 2.94 -14.78
C PRO A 449 7.50 3.34 -14.97
N GLY A 450 8.03 4.20 -14.08
CA GLY A 450 9.43 4.63 -14.09
C GLY A 450 10.41 3.68 -13.40
N TYR A 451 9.94 2.62 -12.74
CA TYR A 451 10.82 1.75 -11.94
C TYR A 451 11.46 0.66 -12.80
N PHE A 452 12.55 1.02 -13.48
CA PHE A 452 13.28 0.15 -14.38
C PHE A 452 13.66 -1.21 -13.75
N MET A 453 14.26 -1.22 -12.56
CA MET A 453 14.70 -2.48 -11.92
C MET A 453 13.52 -3.42 -11.61
N ALA A 454 12.40 -2.88 -11.14
CA ALA A 454 11.19 -3.67 -10.92
C ALA A 454 10.63 -4.26 -12.23
N LYS A 455 10.64 -3.50 -13.33
CA LYS A 455 10.26 -4.00 -14.66
C LYS A 455 11.24 -5.07 -15.18
N LEU A 456 12.53 -4.93 -14.89
CA LEU A 456 13.56 -5.92 -15.23
C LEU A 456 13.35 -7.23 -14.45
N ILE A 457 12.91 -7.17 -13.19
CA ILE A 457 12.52 -8.36 -12.40
C ILE A 457 11.30 -9.06 -13.02
N ILE A 458 10.28 -8.32 -13.46
CA ILE A 458 9.14 -8.90 -14.20
C ILE A 458 9.64 -9.63 -15.45
N LYS A 459 10.53 -8.98 -16.22
CA LYS A 459 11.12 -9.58 -17.41
C LYS A 459 11.90 -10.86 -17.09
N LEU A 460 12.69 -10.88 -16.01
CA LEU A 460 13.43 -12.06 -15.59
C LEU A 460 12.47 -13.22 -15.25
N ILE A 461 11.40 -12.96 -14.50
CA ILE A 461 10.42 -13.99 -14.14
C ILE A 461 9.80 -14.61 -15.39
N ASN A 462 9.36 -13.79 -16.35
CA ASN A 462 8.78 -14.30 -17.60
C ASN A 462 9.81 -15.05 -18.46
N SER A 463 11.05 -14.55 -18.55
CA SER A 463 12.13 -15.23 -19.26
C SER A 463 12.47 -16.61 -18.68
N VAL A 464 12.53 -16.73 -17.35
CA VAL A 464 12.72 -18.02 -16.67
C VAL A 464 11.50 -18.92 -16.87
N ALA A 465 10.28 -18.36 -16.81
CA ALA A 465 9.06 -19.11 -17.04
C ALA A 465 9.00 -19.73 -18.45
N ASP A 466 9.35 -18.97 -19.48
CA ASP A 466 9.40 -19.45 -20.87
C ASP A 466 10.42 -20.59 -21.03
N THR A 467 11.59 -20.50 -20.40
CA THR A 467 12.60 -21.57 -20.43
C THR A 467 12.11 -22.82 -19.71
N VAL A 468 11.56 -22.68 -18.50
CA VAL A 468 11.03 -23.80 -17.70
C VAL A 468 9.89 -24.50 -18.43
N ASP A 469 8.97 -23.75 -19.05
CA ASP A 469 7.81 -24.30 -19.75
C ASP A 469 8.19 -25.14 -20.98
N ARG A 470 9.24 -24.72 -21.69
CA ARG A 470 9.71 -25.40 -22.90
C ARG A 470 10.59 -26.60 -22.63
N ASP A 471 11.09 -26.77 -21.41
CA ASP A 471 11.98 -27.88 -21.05
C ASP A 471 11.18 -29.14 -20.68
N PRO A 472 11.28 -30.24 -21.46
CA PRO A 472 10.58 -31.48 -21.15
C PRO A 472 10.94 -32.07 -19.78
N ASP A 473 12.16 -31.82 -19.28
CA ASP A 473 12.60 -32.32 -17.97
C ASP A 473 11.86 -31.66 -16.79
N MET A 474 11.17 -30.55 -17.03
CA MET A 474 10.40 -29.82 -16.02
C MET A 474 8.93 -30.23 -15.97
N GLN A 475 8.42 -30.94 -16.99
CA GLN A 475 7.00 -31.29 -17.09
C GLN A 475 6.54 -32.09 -15.88
N GLY A 476 5.45 -31.62 -15.25
CA GLY A 476 4.90 -32.22 -14.03
C GLY A 476 5.74 -32.03 -12.77
N ARG A 477 6.86 -31.29 -12.83
CA ARG A 477 7.78 -31.09 -11.69
C ARG A 477 7.94 -29.62 -11.31
N LEU A 478 8.14 -28.74 -12.28
CA LEU A 478 8.29 -27.31 -12.04
C LEU A 478 7.55 -26.51 -13.11
N LYS A 479 6.73 -25.56 -12.67
CA LYS A 479 6.02 -24.62 -13.54
C LYS A 479 6.12 -23.23 -12.93
N VAL A 480 6.31 -22.22 -13.78
CA VAL A 480 6.37 -20.82 -13.36
C VAL A 480 5.34 -20.04 -14.16
N VAL A 481 4.57 -19.20 -13.48
CA VAL A 481 3.52 -18.40 -14.10
C VAL A 481 3.58 -16.99 -13.56
N PHE A 482 3.50 -16.00 -14.45
CA PHE A 482 3.18 -14.63 -14.08
C PHE A 482 1.74 -14.34 -14.50
N ILE A 483 0.85 -14.08 -13.53
CA ILE A 483 -0.52 -13.66 -13.81
C ILE A 483 -0.50 -12.14 -14.07
N PRO A 484 -0.85 -11.70 -15.30
CA PRO A 484 -0.86 -10.27 -15.64
C PRO A 484 -1.98 -9.55 -14.89
N ASP A 485 -1.83 -8.23 -14.78
CA ASP A 485 -2.82 -7.32 -14.24
C ASP A 485 -3.34 -7.72 -12.86
N PHE A 486 -2.41 -7.87 -11.91
CA PHE A 486 -2.81 -8.18 -10.54
C PHE A 486 -3.68 -7.05 -9.95
N ASN A 487 -4.93 -7.38 -9.67
CA ASN A 487 -5.97 -6.50 -9.16
C ASN A 487 -6.89 -7.27 -8.19
N VAL A 488 -7.90 -6.62 -7.60
CA VAL A 488 -8.80 -7.26 -6.62
C VAL A 488 -9.62 -8.41 -7.23
N GLN A 489 -10.00 -8.32 -8.51
CA GLN A 489 -10.77 -9.35 -9.21
C GLN A 489 -9.96 -10.63 -9.42
N ASN A 490 -8.68 -10.50 -9.80
CA ASN A 490 -7.79 -11.65 -9.97
C ASN A 490 -7.36 -12.20 -8.62
N ALA A 491 -7.06 -11.32 -7.66
CA ALA A 491 -6.69 -11.70 -6.29
C ALA A 491 -7.77 -12.55 -5.58
N GLN A 492 -9.06 -12.30 -5.87
CA GLN A 492 -10.18 -13.10 -5.37
C GLN A 492 -10.04 -14.60 -5.70
N ARG A 493 -9.43 -14.96 -6.82
CA ARG A 493 -9.21 -16.36 -7.23
C ARG A 493 -7.89 -16.91 -6.72
N ILE A 494 -6.89 -16.05 -6.58
CA ILE A 494 -5.53 -16.42 -6.18
C ILE A 494 -5.47 -16.80 -4.69
N TYR A 495 -6.00 -15.97 -3.80
CA TYR A 495 -5.87 -16.21 -2.35
C TYR A 495 -6.50 -17.53 -1.89
N PRO A 496 -7.70 -17.95 -2.36
CA PRO A 496 -8.31 -19.23 -1.99
C PRO A 496 -7.51 -20.46 -2.44
N ALA A 497 -6.75 -20.34 -3.54
CA ALA A 497 -6.00 -21.42 -4.16
C ALA A 497 -4.55 -21.54 -3.64
N ALA A 498 -4.01 -20.48 -3.01
CA ALA A 498 -2.67 -20.48 -2.46
C ALA A 498 -2.48 -21.58 -1.39
N GLU A 499 -1.41 -22.35 -1.52
CA GLU A 499 -0.97 -23.33 -0.52
C GLU A 499 0.18 -22.75 0.30
N LEU A 500 1.18 -22.20 -0.39
CA LEU A 500 2.29 -21.46 0.21
C LEU A 500 2.18 -19.98 -0.18
N SER A 501 2.33 -19.11 0.82
CA SER A 501 2.27 -17.65 0.69
C SER A 501 3.65 -17.05 0.94
N GLU A 502 4.21 -16.41 -0.09
CA GLU A 502 5.55 -15.82 -0.07
C GLU A 502 5.54 -14.42 0.54
N GLN A 503 6.08 -14.31 1.75
CA GLN A 503 6.11 -13.08 2.55
C GLN A 503 7.54 -12.73 2.93
N ILE A 504 8.36 -12.59 1.89
CA ILE A 504 9.82 -12.62 1.98
C ILE A 504 10.46 -11.25 1.88
N SER A 505 9.84 -10.17 2.37
CA SER A 505 10.50 -8.86 2.36
C SER A 505 11.77 -8.86 3.22
N THR A 506 12.71 -7.97 2.93
CA THR A 506 13.85 -7.73 3.83
C THR A 506 13.34 -7.25 5.18
N ALA A 507 13.80 -7.85 6.28
CA ALA A 507 13.33 -7.49 7.61
C ALA A 507 13.50 -5.99 7.91
N GLY A 508 12.44 -5.37 8.44
CA GLY A 508 12.36 -3.94 8.71
C GLY A 508 11.92 -3.08 7.51
N LYS A 509 11.52 -3.67 6.37
CA LYS A 509 11.08 -2.90 5.18
C LYS A 509 9.59 -2.99 4.91
N GLU A 510 8.90 -4.08 5.25
CA GLU A 510 7.44 -4.16 5.13
C GLU A 510 6.78 -3.62 6.39
N ALA A 511 6.03 -2.53 6.24
CA ALA A 511 5.32 -1.92 7.36
C ALA A 511 4.29 -2.85 8.03
N SER A 512 3.65 -3.72 7.24
CA SER A 512 2.63 -4.64 7.74
C SER A 512 2.43 -5.78 6.74
N GLY A 513 1.90 -5.46 5.55
CA GLY A 513 1.43 -6.47 4.60
C GLY A 513 0.05 -6.98 4.97
N THR A 514 -0.87 -7.00 3.99
CA THR A 514 -2.23 -7.55 4.17
C THR A 514 -2.52 -8.72 3.23
N GLY A 515 -1.62 -9.00 2.27
CA GLY A 515 -1.72 -10.19 1.42
C GLY A 515 -1.51 -11.49 2.21
N ASN A 516 -0.57 -11.47 3.15
CA ASN A 516 -0.33 -12.53 4.14
C ASN A 516 -1.60 -12.86 4.92
N MET A 517 -2.28 -11.86 5.50
CA MET A 517 -3.52 -12.04 6.25
C MET A 517 -4.61 -12.72 5.40
N LYS A 518 -4.78 -12.29 4.14
CA LYS A 518 -5.78 -12.85 3.21
C LYS A 518 -5.47 -14.31 2.87
N MET A 519 -4.21 -14.64 2.62
CA MET A 519 -3.81 -16.01 2.26
C MET A 519 -3.87 -16.94 3.47
N SER A 520 -3.39 -16.54 4.65
CA SER A 520 -3.52 -17.31 5.89
C SER A 520 -4.99 -17.54 6.27
N MET A 521 -5.86 -16.55 6.08
CA MET A 521 -7.31 -16.69 6.27
C MET A 521 -7.96 -17.71 5.33
N ASN A 522 -7.34 -17.98 4.19
CA ASN A 522 -7.75 -19.01 3.23
C ASN A 522 -6.95 -20.33 3.37
N GLY A 523 -6.23 -20.49 4.49
CA GLY A 523 -5.50 -21.71 4.82
C GLY A 523 -4.13 -21.85 4.14
N ALA A 524 -3.60 -20.82 3.50
CA ALA A 524 -2.23 -20.88 3.00
C ALA A 524 -1.23 -20.80 4.17
N LEU A 525 -0.16 -21.60 4.11
CA LEU A 525 0.96 -21.49 5.03
C LEU A 525 1.90 -20.39 4.56
N THR A 526 2.49 -19.66 5.50
CA THR A 526 3.42 -18.58 5.17
C THR A 526 4.86 -19.05 5.25
N ILE A 527 5.63 -18.76 4.21
CA ILE A 527 7.09 -18.67 4.27
C ILE A 527 7.49 -17.20 4.28
N GLY A 528 8.31 -16.80 5.24
CA GLY A 528 8.59 -15.38 5.40
C GLY A 528 9.65 -15.06 6.44
N THR A 529 10.03 -13.78 6.43
CA THR A 529 10.93 -13.17 7.41
C THR A 529 10.17 -12.66 8.64
N LEU A 530 10.90 -12.35 9.72
CA LEU A 530 10.37 -11.58 10.86
C LEU A 530 10.21 -10.10 10.50
N ASP A 531 9.20 -9.82 9.68
CA ASP A 531 8.91 -8.48 9.17
C ASP A 531 7.41 -8.17 9.16
N GLY A 532 7.06 -6.90 9.31
CA GLY A 532 5.66 -6.42 9.29
C GLY A 532 4.70 -7.30 10.13
N ALA A 533 3.59 -7.70 9.51
CA ALA A 533 2.57 -8.52 10.14
C ALA A 533 2.91 -10.02 10.18
N ASN A 534 4.02 -10.48 9.59
CA ASN A 534 4.43 -11.88 9.70
C ASN A 534 4.74 -12.27 11.14
N ILE A 535 5.32 -11.34 11.91
CA ILE A 535 5.60 -11.54 13.33
C ILE A 535 4.29 -11.84 14.07
N GLU A 536 3.30 -10.97 13.91
CA GLU A 536 2.01 -11.12 14.57
C GLU A 536 1.24 -12.35 14.05
N ILE A 537 1.35 -12.68 12.76
CA ILE A 537 0.74 -13.91 12.21
C ILE A 537 1.38 -15.13 12.87
N ARG A 538 2.71 -15.19 12.93
CA ARG A 538 3.45 -16.30 13.56
C ARG A 538 3.10 -16.45 15.04
N GLU A 539 2.95 -15.34 15.77
CA GLU A 539 2.49 -15.32 17.16
C GLU A 539 1.09 -15.95 17.31
N GLU A 540 0.15 -15.59 16.43
CA GLU A 540 -1.22 -16.09 16.50
C GLU A 540 -1.33 -17.55 16.04
N VAL A 541 -0.73 -17.91 14.90
CA VAL A 541 -0.89 -19.25 14.31
C VAL A 541 -0.02 -20.31 14.99
N GLY A 542 1.02 -19.90 15.71
CA GLY A 542 2.03 -20.77 16.31
C GLY A 542 3.26 -20.94 15.41
N ALA A 543 4.43 -20.95 16.02
CA ALA A 543 5.72 -21.06 15.32
C ALA A 543 5.84 -22.35 14.49
N GLU A 544 5.19 -23.42 14.93
CA GLU A 544 5.14 -24.72 14.27
C GLU A 544 4.33 -24.71 12.97
N ASN A 545 3.49 -23.70 12.75
CA ASN A 545 2.61 -23.55 11.58
C ASN A 545 3.08 -22.44 10.61
N PHE A 546 4.33 -22.00 10.74
CA PHE A 546 4.94 -20.92 9.96
C PHE A 546 6.38 -21.27 9.55
N PHE A 547 6.74 -21.04 8.28
CA PHE A 547 8.09 -21.29 7.77
C PHE A 547 8.94 -20.02 7.86
N LEU A 548 9.63 -19.85 8.99
CA LEU A 548 10.50 -18.70 9.23
C LEU A 548 11.89 -18.91 8.62
N PHE A 549 12.45 -17.87 8.00
CA PHE A 549 13.85 -17.81 7.60
C PHE A 549 14.39 -16.37 7.61
N GLY A 550 15.69 -16.26 7.37
CA GLY A 550 16.38 -15.00 7.10
C GLY A 550 16.80 -14.25 8.36
N ILE A 551 17.54 -13.18 8.14
CA ILE A 551 18.08 -12.32 9.19
C ILE A 551 17.03 -11.37 9.79
N THR A 552 17.23 -10.94 11.04
CA THR A 552 16.36 -9.97 11.71
C THR A 552 16.65 -8.53 11.29
N THR A 553 15.75 -7.60 11.63
CA THR A 553 15.94 -6.16 11.39
C THR A 553 17.24 -5.63 12.01
N GLU A 554 17.56 -6.07 13.22
CA GLU A 554 18.77 -5.66 13.94
C GLU A 554 20.03 -6.18 13.23
N GLU A 555 20.00 -7.41 12.72
CA GLU A 555 21.09 -8.00 11.94
C GLU A 555 21.27 -7.30 10.57
N VAL A 556 20.18 -6.90 9.91
CA VAL A 556 20.23 -6.07 8.68
C VAL A 556 20.95 -4.76 8.95
N ALA A 557 20.59 -4.06 10.03
CA ALA A 557 21.20 -2.78 10.40
C ALA A 557 22.68 -2.94 10.77
N ASP A 558 23.03 -4.00 11.49
CA ASP A 558 24.41 -4.30 11.89
C ASP A 558 25.30 -4.68 10.69
N LEU A 559 24.83 -5.53 9.78
CA LEU A 559 25.55 -5.87 8.56
C LEU A 559 25.78 -4.65 7.67
N SER A 560 24.77 -3.79 7.54
CA SER A 560 24.89 -2.54 6.78
C SER A 560 25.98 -1.64 7.39
N ARG A 561 26.02 -1.50 8.72
CA ARG A 561 27.04 -0.71 9.43
C ARG A 561 28.46 -1.28 9.31
N ARG A 562 28.62 -2.61 9.26
CA ARG A 562 29.94 -3.27 9.16
C ARG A 562 30.51 -3.28 7.74
N GLY A 563 29.76 -2.82 6.74
CA GLY A 563 30.17 -2.87 5.33
C GLY A 563 29.91 -4.24 4.71
N TYR A 564 28.63 -4.55 4.51
CA TYR A 564 28.16 -5.75 3.82
C TYR A 564 28.83 -5.92 2.44
N ARG A 565 29.33 -7.14 2.15
CA ARG A 565 30.00 -7.49 0.89
C ARG A 565 29.28 -8.65 0.20
N PRO A 566 28.28 -8.38 -0.64
CA PRO A 566 27.48 -9.44 -1.28
C PRO A 566 28.31 -10.42 -2.12
N ARG A 567 29.31 -9.91 -2.85
CA ARG A 567 30.20 -10.72 -3.68
C ARG A 567 30.87 -11.89 -2.92
N ALA A 568 31.21 -11.71 -1.65
CA ALA A 568 31.83 -12.76 -0.86
C ALA A 568 30.88 -13.97 -0.63
N ILE A 569 29.57 -13.73 -0.56
CA ILE A 569 28.56 -14.79 -0.44
C ILE A 569 28.42 -15.53 -1.77
N TYR A 570 28.40 -14.80 -2.87
CA TYR A 570 28.43 -15.39 -4.21
C TYR A 570 29.67 -16.28 -4.42
N ASP A 571 30.86 -15.82 -4.05
CA ASP A 571 32.10 -16.57 -4.27
C ASP A 571 32.19 -17.84 -3.40
N SER A 572 31.51 -17.86 -2.24
CA SER A 572 31.54 -18.96 -1.26
C SER A 572 30.38 -19.95 -1.35
N ASN A 573 29.29 -19.63 -2.06
CA ASN A 573 28.13 -20.49 -2.23
C ASN A 573 28.02 -20.96 -3.68
N GLU A 574 28.41 -22.21 -3.95
CA GLU A 574 28.47 -22.76 -5.31
C GLU A 574 27.11 -22.80 -6.01
N GLU A 575 26.04 -23.09 -5.27
CA GLU A 575 24.69 -23.19 -5.84
C GLU A 575 24.10 -21.81 -6.15
N LEU A 576 24.35 -20.82 -5.27
CA LEU A 576 24.03 -19.43 -5.56
C LEU A 576 24.80 -18.93 -6.78
N ARG A 577 26.10 -19.24 -6.84
CA ARG A 577 26.96 -18.89 -7.97
C ARG A 577 26.41 -19.44 -9.27
N GLU A 578 26.09 -20.73 -9.32
CA GLU A 578 25.51 -21.37 -10.49
C GLU A 578 24.20 -20.70 -10.92
N ALA A 579 23.29 -20.37 -9.99
CA ALA A 579 22.05 -19.69 -10.31
C ALA A 579 22.27 -18.29 -10.91
N ILE A 580 23.19 -17.51 -10.32
CA ILE A 580 23.55 -16.18 -10.83
C ILE A 580 24.25 -16.25 -12.18
N ASP A 581 25.21 -17.17 -12.34
CA ASP A 581 25.92 -17.39 -13.61
C ASP A 581 24.98 -17.88 -14.72
N SER A 582 23.97 -18.68 -14.39
CA SER A 582 22.93 -19.10 -15.34
C SER A 582 22.16 -17.89 -15.88
N ILE A 583 21.82 -16.93 -15.01
CA ILE A 583 21.16 -15.69 -15.44
C ILE A 583 22.13 -14.80 -16.24
N ALA A 584 23.36 -14.64 -15.75
CA ALA A 584 24.37 -13.77 -16.34
C ALA A 584 24.88 -14.24 -17.71
N SER A 585 24.89 -15.56 -17.96
CA SER A 585 25.32 -16.15 -19.23
C SER A 585 24.33 -15.94 -20.37
N GLY A 586 23.13 -15.45 -20.09
CA GLY A 586 22.06 -15.31 -21.09
C GLY A 586 21.24 -16.59 -21.31
N ALA A 587 21.35 -17.61 -20.45
CA ALA A 587 20.59 -18.86 -20.59
C ALA A 587 19.07 -18.64 -20.65
N PHE A 588 18.56 -17.58 -20.01
CA PHE A 588 17.14 -17.19 -20.00
C PHE A 588 16.81 -16.03 -20.97
N SER A 589 17.80 -15.52 -21.70
CA SER A 589 17.63 -14.46 -22.69
C SER A 589 18.65 -14.59 -23.84
N PRO A 590 18.65 -15.70 -24.60
CA PRO A 590 19.71 -16.00 -25.57
C PRO A 590 19.84 -14.96 -26.69
N GLN A 591 18.75 -14.26 -27.03
CA GLN A 591 18.78 -13.15 -28.00
C GLN A 591 19.40 -11.86 -27.45
N GLN A 592 19.47 -11.71 -26.13
CA GLN A 592 20.05 -10.56 -25.43
C GLN A 592 20.77 -11.06 -24.16
N PRO A 593 21.97 -11.66 -24.29
CA PRO A 593 22.65 -12.30 -23.15
C PRO A 593 22.92 -11.34 -21.98
N ASP A 594 23.17 -10.07 -22.28
CA ASP A 594 23.48 -9.04 -21.28
C ASP A 594 22.24 -8.37 -20.65
N LEU A 595 21.03 -8.80 -21.00
CA LEU A 595 19.79 -8.12 -20.61
C LEU A 595 19.65 -7.93 -19.10
N PHE A 596 20.06 -8.93 -18.32
CA PHE A 596 19.93 -8.91 -16.85
C PHE A 596 21.16 -8.38 -16.13
N ARG A 597 22.20 -7.92 -16.84
CA ARG A 597 23.43 -7.40 -16.23
C ARG A 597 23.18 -6.35 -15.14
N PRO A 598 22.29 -5.35 -15.32
CA PRO A 598 22.04 -4.35 -14.27
C PRO A 598 21.54 -4.96 -12.95
N LEU A 599 20.71 -6.00 -13.02
CA LEU A 599 20.22 -6.72 -11.85
C LEU A 599 21.34 -7.51 -11.17
N ILE A 600 22.16 -8.21 -11.96
CA ILE A 600 23.31 -8.98 -11.45
C ILE A 600 24.35 -8.08 -10.80
N GLU A 601 24.68 -6.94 -11.41
CA GLU A 601 25.60 -5.96 -10.83
C GLU A 601 25.04 -5.39 -9.53
N SER A 602 23.73 -5.05 -9.48
CA SER A 602 23.09 -4.62 -8.24
C SER A 602 23.26 -5.67 -7.14
N LEU A 603 23.00 -6.94 -7.43
CA LEU A 603 23.12 -8.04 -6.46
C LEU A 603 24.58 -8.32 -6.03
N LEU A 604 25.56 -8.22 -6.93
CA LEU A 604 26.94 -8.57 -6.60
C LEU A 604 27.72 -7.44 -5.92
N TYR A 605 27.35 -6.18 -6.17
CA TYR A 605 28.09 -5.02 -5.66
C TYR A 605 27.38 -4.29 -4.51
N ASN A 606 26.04 -4.21 -4.53
CA ASN A 606 25.28 -3.41 -3.57
C ASN A 606 24.37 -4.26 -2.68
N ASP A 607 23.54 -5.10 -3.28
CA ASP A 607 22.47 -5.91 -2.65
C ASP A 607 21.80 -5.21 -1.45
N PRO A 608 21.15 -4.04 -1.67
CA PRO A 608 20.61 -3.22 -0.58
C PRO A 608 19.49 -3.93 0.20
N PHE A 609 18.98 -5.04 -0.32
CA PHE A 609 17.87 -5.80 0.25
C PHE A 609 18.28 -7.19 0.74
N MET A 610 19.58 -7.46 0.88
CA MET A 610 20.11 -8.67 1.53
C MET A 610 19.61 -9.96 0.86
N VAL A 611 19.42 -9.94 -0.46
CA VAL A 611 18.97 -11.08 -1.27
C VAL A 611 19.97 -12.21 -1.20
N LEU A 612 21.26 -11.92 -1.43
CA LEU A 612 22.31 -12.94 -1.42
C LEU A 612 22.55 -13.44 0.01
N ARG A 613 22.44 -12.55 1.00
CA ARG A 613 22.60 -12.90 2.41
C ARG A 613 21.54 -13.90 2.88
N ASP A 614 20.28 -13.71 2.51
CA ASP A 614 19.18 -14.59 2.93
C ASP A 614 18.98 -15.80 2.01
N TYR A 615 19.63 -15.84 0.85
CA TYR A 615 19.46 -16.89 -0.14
C TYR A 615 19.56 -18.31 0.46
N GLN A 616 20.64 -18.63 1.17
CA GLN A 616 20.82 -19.99 1.69
C GLN A 616 19.73 -20.37 2.71
N ALA A 617 19.39 -19.45 3.61
CA ALA A 617 18.35 -19.67 4.62
C ALA A 617 16.98 -19.87 3.96
N TYR A 618 16.69 -19.14 2.88
CA TYR A 618 15.46 -19.31 2.11
C TYR A 618 15.40 -20.67 1.41
N ILE A 619 16.49 -21.10 0.75
CA ILE A 619 16.59 -22.41 0.09
C ILE A 619 16.40 -23.55 1.10
N ASP A 620 17.00 -23.46 2.29
CA ASP A 620 16.86 -24.48 3.32
C ASP A 620 15.45 -24.50 3.92
N CYS A 621 14.80 -23.34 4.06
CA CYS A 621 13.41 -23.24 4.47
C CYS A 621 12.45 -23.85 3.42
N GLN A 622 12.71 -23.63 2.13
CA GLN A 622 11.94 -24.26 1.04
C GLN A 622 12.04 -25.80 1.06
N LYS A 623 13.20 -26.37 1.42
CA LYS A 623 13.33 -27.82 1.65
C LYS A 623 12.44 -28.31 2.80
N MET A 624 12.24 -27.48 3.84
CA MET A 624 11.30 -27.81 4.92
C MET A 624 9.86 -27.76 4.45
N VAL A 625 9.52 -26.82 3.56
CA VAL A 625 8.21 -26.77 2.89
C VAL A 625 7.96 -28.05 2.11
N ASP A 626 8.89 -28.49 1.26
CA ASP A 626 8.76 -29.72 0.46
C ASP A 626 8.47 -30.93 1.35
N ARG A 627 9.27 -31.12 2.41
CA ARG A 627 9.08 -32.23 3.37
C ARG A 627 7.74 -32.16 4.07
N SER A 628 7.27 -30.96 4.40
CA SER A 628 6.00 -30.76 5.10
C SER A 628 4.80 -30.98 4.18
N TYR A 629 4.91 -30.61 2.90
CA TYR A 629 3.86 -30.81 1.90
C TYR A 629 3.64 -32.29 1.57
N ALA A 630 4.71 -33.08 1.58
CA ALA A 630 4.64 -34.54 1.39
C ALA A 630 3.79 -35.22 2.48
N ASP A 631 3.77 -34.68 3.70
CA ASP A 631 2.87 -35.11 4.77
C ASP A 631 1.52 -34.35 4.69
N ARG A 632 0.59 -34.92 3.91
CA ARG A 632 -0.72 -34.33 3.64
C ARG A 632 -1.55 -34.07 4.91
N GLU A 633 -1.44 -34.93 5.91
CA GLU A 633 -2.22 -34.79 7.15
C GLU A 633 -1.69 -33.65 8.00
N ARG A 634 -0.36 -33.58 8.15
CA ARG A 634 0.31 -32.47 8.83
C ARG A 634 0.05 -31.14 8.12
N TRP A 635 0.23 -31.08 6.81
CA TRP A 635 -0.02 -29.86 6.03
C TRP A 635 -1.45 -29.35 6.19
N THR A 636 -2.43 -30.26 6.09
CA THR A 636 -3.85 -29.92 6.26
C THR A 636 -4.13 -29.39 7.67
N THR A 637 -3.53 -30.00 8.69
CA THR A 637 -3.65 -29.54 10.09
C THR A 637 -3.11 -28.13 10.25
N MET A 638 -1.89 -27.87 9.76
CA MET A 638 -1.28 -26.53 9.79
C MET A 638 -2.15 -25.49 9.05
N SER A 639 -2.73 -25.88 7.91
CA SER A 639 -3.60 -25.03 7.08
C SER A 639 -4.87 -24.62 7.82
N ILE A 640 -5.54 -25.57 8.48
CA ILE A 640 -6.73 -25.31 9.30
C ILE A 640 -6.37 -24.39 10.48
N LEU A 641 -5.26 -24.67 11.18
CA LEU A 641 -4.83 -23.86 12.33
C LEU A 641 -4.48 -22.43 11.94
N ASN A 642 -3.87 -22.22 10.76
CA ASN A 642 -3.63 -20.88 10.23
C ASN A 642 -4.94 -20.10 10.05
N ALA A 643 -5.95 -20.71 9.44
CA ALA A 643 -7.26 -20.07 9.27
C ALA A 643 -7.99 -19.88 10.60
N ALA A 644 -7.94 -20.86 11.51
CA ALA A 644 -8.59 -20.82 12.82
C ALA A 644 -8.06 -19.69 13.70
N ARG A 645 -6.75 -19.42 13.64
CA ARG A 645 -6.06 -18.49 14.54
C ARG A 645 -5.92 -17.07 13.97
N ILE A 646 -6.40 -16.79 12.77
CA ILE A 646 -6.21 -15.48 12.11
C ILE A 646 -7.20 -14.38 12.56
N GLY A 647 -8.08 -14.67 13.53
CA GLY A 647 -9.19 -13.79 13.93
C GLY A 647 -8.80 -12.34 14.24
N LYS A 648 -7.62 -12.15 14.85
CA LYS A 648 -7.04 -10.83 15.17
C LYS A 648 -6.94 -9.92 13.95
N PHE A 649 -6.79 -10.45 12.74
CA PHE A 649 -6.56 -9.68 11.52
C PHE A 649 -7.83 -9.23 10.80
N SER A 650 -8.99 -9.27 11.47
CA SER A 650 -10.20 -8.61 10.97
C SER A 650 -10.02 -7.09 10.92
N SER A 651 -10.43 -6.47 9.81
CA SER A 651 -10.51 -5.00 9.73
C SER A 651 -11.50 -4.43 10.75
N ASP A 652 -12.49 -5.19 11.21
CA ASP A 652 -13.45 -4.73 12.23
C ASP A 652 -12.76 -4.47 13.57
N ARG A 653 -11.71 -5.24 13.90
CA ARG A 653 -10.89 -5.02 15.09
C ARG A 653 -10.09 -3.74 14.95
N ALA A 654 -9.40 -3.55 13.82
CA ALA A 654 -8.65 -2.33 13.56
C ALA A 654 -9.55 -1.09 13.62
N ILE A 655 -10.71 -1.09 12.95
CA ILE A 655 -11.65 0.03 12.96
C ILE A 655 -12.19 0.32 14.38
N ARG A 656 -12.47 -0.72 15.20
CA ARG A 656 -12.84 -0.52 16.61
C ARG A 656 -11.75 0.20 17.40
N GLU A 657 -10.48 -0.15 17.19
CA GLU A 657 -9.34 0.52 17.82
C GLU A 657 -9.18 1.97 17.34
N TYR A 658 -9.36 2.25 16.05
CA TYR A 658 -9.38 3.64 15.54
C TYR A 658 -10.52 4.46 16.14
N CYS A 659 -11.74 3.92 16.16
CA CYS A 659 -12.91 4.59 16.76
C CYS A 659 -12.69 4.93 18.23
N ARG A 660 -12.13 3.99 19.02
CA ARG A 660 -11.93 4.17 20.46
C ARG A 660 -10.73 5.05 20.80
N ASP A 661 -9.60 4.82 20.15
CA ASP A 661 -8.31 5.38 20.62
C ASP A 661 -7.93 6.68 19.87
N ILE A 662 -8.54 6.95 18.71
CA ILE A 662 -8.18 8.10 17.86
C ILE A 662 -9.41 8.96 17.58
N TRP A 663 -10.44 8.40 16.93
CA TRP A 663 -11.58 9.20 16.46
C TRP A 663 -12.58 9.56 17.55
N ASN A 664 -12.54 8.86 18.70
CA ASN A 664 -13.49 9.00 19.80
C ASN A 664 -14.96 8.84 19.36
N ILE A 665 -15.22 7.88 18.46
CA ILE A 665 -16.56 7.58 17.93
C ILE A 665 -17.14 6.35 18.67
N PRO A 666 -18.37 6.43 19.22
CA PRO A 666 -19.03 5.28 19.84
C PRO A 666 -19.27 4.13 18.84
N VAL A 667 -19.00 2.89 19.25
CA VAL A 667 -19.07 1.70 18.37
C VAL A 667 -20.36 0.87 18.59
N ASP A 668 -21.04 1.02 19.72
CA ASP A 668 -22.15 0.14 20.15
C ASP A 668 -23.56 0.77 20.04
N GLN A 669 -23.74 1.85 19.27
CA GLN A 669 -25.08 2.42 19.11
C GLN A 669 -25.88 1.59 18.10
N ALA A 670 -26.93 0.93 18.61
CA ALA A 670 -28.04 0.45 17.78
C ALA A 670 -28.50 1.61 16.88
N PRO A 671 -28.90 1.36 15.61
CA PRO A 671 -29.38 2.43 14.75
C PRO A 671 -30.49 3.19 15.47
N PRO A 672 -30.52 4.54 15.39
CA PRO A 672 -31.65 5.30 15.90
C PRO A 672 -32.93 4.74 15.26
N THR A 673 -33.92 4.50 16.13
CA THR A 673 -35.21 3.90 15.77
C THR A 673 -36.01 4.80 14.83
#